data_AF-A0A8H5V7R5-F1
#
_entry.id   AF-A0A8H5V7R5-F1
#
_cell.length_a   1.000
_cell.length_b   1.000
_cell.length_c   1.000
_cell.angle_alpha   90.00
_cell.angle_beta   90.00
_cell.angle_gamma   90.00
#
_symmetry.space_group_name_H-M   'P 1'
#
loop_
_entity.id
_entity.type
_entity.pdbx_description
1 polymer ?
#
loop_
_entity_poly.entity_id
_entity_poly.type
_entity_poly.pdbx_seq_one_letter_code
_entity_poly.pdbx_strand_id
1 'polypeptide(L)'
;MALFFTRFLSVVLWLQSCSVLAMPQQNGSTDLSILPKVSRVRTFILTDILNEPDDSMSMVRYLLYSNEFDTRGLVAVTSWSLRNDTHPSEIKKIIMAYAKVVDKLNQHVHPDNQFPDPGELLDQISSGPRSYGRAALKEPISDGAKLLIKRLQESKKPLHVSLWGGANTLAQALQHIEKTKSKREAADLRSRLRVYSISDQDDTGAYIRVKWPDVFFIVNVHGYREYRLGTWTGISTADNGAANTTKVTDSWLTPNIRLGPLGAQYPFIAYTMEGDSPSFIWNIQNGLNVPGRPEYGGWGGRYTRVTEDTDINEYGTSGDALINTKGQSWFSPYATIWRWRDAYQDDFAARMQWTLVDGFDEGAHPPSINVNGSTGSEPLRFKVGLKDAIILDASNTIDTDSQDDPSGLDFEWYSYAECSSPMLTSLAANFFSVNALAPPTGTNGTLCVNEAGFSNVALGPMVRISTNLTSWEEEQPSSVDKEWHVILQVTNNKGSYPIRRRNRKSSSGAHAKAAIHEKVKWDDRDSILTWDGLRSEVITAGATNELPALRQVEMIGEVLEEDDVEMEDAEGEPGEAAEFDLTQRSKFAGVIECRRISVWADLGRLVASIGRQFWQDNHKATTEEMQQACKQGPQHLIRLLRLLDPDDAIKPIESEWNWSRGAAQPLVDFDRFDAAGQEAWGSLRLLHSCVRRPHWISMGA
;
A
#
# COMPACT_ATOMS: atom_id res chain seq x y z
N MET A 1 14.49 72.97 -39.02
CA MET A 1 14.30 71.92 -40.05
C MET A 1 14.98 70.60 -39.70
N ALA A 2 16.24 70.58 -39.27
CA ALA A 2 16.96 69.33 -38.94
C ALA A 2 16.33 68.48 -37.80
N LEU A 3 15.76 69.10 -36.77
CA LEU A 3 15.07 68.39 -35.67
C LEU A 3 13.70 67.79 -36.06
N PHE A 4 13.07 68.30 -37.11
CA PHE A 4 11.78 67.79 -37.59
C PHE A 4 11.98 66.54 -38.45
N PHE A 5 13.07 66.50 -39.22
CA PHE A 5 13.42 65.35 -40.06
C PHE A 5 13.83 64.13 -39.24
N THR A 6 14.58 64.30 -38.13
CA THR A 6 14.97 63.19 -37.26
C THR A 6 13.78 62.58 -36.52
N ARG A 7 12.84 63.40 -36.02
CA ARG A 7 11.61 62.88 -35.38
C ARG A 7 10.68 62.18 -36.36
N PHE A 8 10.59 62.63 -37.60
CA PHE A 8 9.76 61.98 -38.62
C PHE A 8 10.36 60.63 -39.06
N LEU A 9 11.68 60.55 -39.21
CA LEU A 9 12.37 59.29 -39.55
C LEU A 9 12.25 58.25 -38.42
N SER A 10 12.32 58.68 -37.15
CA SER A 10 12.11 57.80 -35.99
C SER A 10 10.69 57.22 -35.96
N VAL A 11 9.66 58.00 -36.27
CA VAL A 11 8.27 57.53 -36.27
C VAL A 11 8.00 56.58 -37.44
N VAL A 12 8.59 56.81 -38.62
CA VAL A 12 8.45 55.90 -39.77
C VAL A 12 9.19 54.58 -39.54
N LEU A 13 10.37 54.60 -38.93
CA LEU A 13 11.11 53.38 -38.55
C LEU A 13 10.40 52.61 -37.42
N TRP A 14 9.72 53.30 -36.51
CA TRP A 14 8.90 52.69 -35.46
C TRP A 14 7.62 52.05 -36.04
N LEU A 15 6.98 52.69 -37.03
CA LEU A 15 5.82 52.12 -37.71
C LEU A 15 6.19 50.93 -38.63
N GLN A 16 7.40 50.92 -39.20
CA GLN A 16 7.89 49.76 -39.98
C GLN A 16 8.32 48.58 -39.11
N SER A 17 8.76 48.81 -37.87
CA SER A 17 9.03 47.72 -36.90
C SER A 17 7.75 47.15 -36.27
N CYS A 18 6.64 47.90 -36.28
CA CYS A 18 5.31 47.39 -35.92
C CYS A 18 4.57 46.68 -37.08
N SER A 19 5.19 46.56 -38.26
CA SER A 19 4.60 45.92 -39.45
C SER A 19 5.36 44.65 -39.88
N VAL A 20 5.94 43.92 -38.92
CA VAL A 20 6.15 42.48 -39.14
C VAL A 20 4.75 41.89 -39.14
N LEU A 21 4.21 41.66 -40.33
CA LEU A 21 3.08 40.78 -40.52
C LEU A 21 3.45 39.47 -39.81
N ALA A 22 2.85 39.26 -38.63
CA ALA A 22 2.68 37.94 -38.10
C ALA A 22 1.95 37.17 -39.19
N MET A 23 2.70 36.42 -40.00
CA MET A 23 2.10 35.32 -40.72
C MET A 23 1.40 34.50 -39.63
N PRO A 24 0.08 34.27 -39.71
CA PRO A 24 -0.53 33.32 -38.82
C PRO A 24 0.26 32.03 -39.06
N GLN A 25 1.08 31.66 -38.08
CA GLN A 25 1.55 30.29 -37.97
C GLN A 25 0.26 29.50 -38.08
N GLN A 26 0.12 28.70 -39.14
CA GLN A 26 -1.05 27.87 -39.26
C GLN A 26 -1.13 27.10 -37.94
N ASN A 27 -2.16 27.38 -37.14
CA ASN A 27 -2.52 26.59 -35.97
C ASN A 27 -2.77 25.18 -36.51
N GLY A 28 -1.70 24.38 -36.61
CA GLY A 28 -1.85 22.95 -36.54
C GLY A 28 -2.55 22.73 -35.22
N SER A 29 -3.77 22.18 -35.25
CA SER A 29 -4.47 21.86 -34.00
C SER A 29 -3.53 21.02 -33.17
N THR A 30 -3.21 21.45 -31.95
CA THR A 30 -2.41 20.62 -31.03
C THR A 30 -3.12 19.28 -30.92
N ASP A 31 -2.39 18.20 -31.23
CA ASP A 31 -2.92 16.86 -31.06
C ASP A 31 -3.06 16.56 -29.56
N LEU A 32 -4.27 16.72 -29.02
CA LEU A 32 -4.57 16.46 -27.61
C LEU A 32 -4.45 14.97 -27.23
N SER A 33 -4.29 14.06 -28.21
CA SER A 33 -4.09 12.64 -27.93
C SER A 33 -2.72 12.32 -27.33
N ILE A 34 -1.77 13.26 -27.39
CA ILE A 34 -0.45 13.14 -26.72
C ILE A 34 -0.58 13.18 -25.20
N LEU A 35 -1.65 13.78 -24.67
CA LEU A 35 -1.86 13.94 -23.24
C LEU A 35 -2.12 12.59 -22.59
N PRO A 36 -1.65 12.37 -21.36
CA PRO A 36 -1.87 11.10 -20.67
C PRO A 36 -3.37 10.83 -20.47
N LYS A 37 -3.82 9.67 -20.93
CA LYS A 37 -5.14 9.13 -20.61
C LYS A 37 -5.08 8.38 -19.28
N VAL A 38 -6.00 8.71 -18.37
CA VAL A 38 -6.13 8.05 -17.06
C VAL A 38 -7.44 7.28 -16.96
N SER A 39 -7.48 6.27 -16.10
CA SER A 39 -8.71 5.54 -15.82
C SER A 39 -9.55 6.28 -14.80
N ARG A 40 -10.85 6.44 -15.07
CA ARG A 40 -11.75 7.14 -14.15
C ARG A 40 -12.06 6.30 -12.92
N VAL A 41 -11.74 6.83 -11.74
CA VAL A 41 -12.04 6.19 -10.46
C VAL A 41 -13.49 6.50 -10.06
N ARG A 42 -14.27 5.47 -9.72
CA ARG A 42 -15.66 5.66 -9.28
C ARG A 42 -15.67 6.31 -7.91
N THR A 43 -16.20 7.53 -7.82
CA THR A 43 -16.10 8.36 -6.60
C THR A 43 -17.47 8.75 -6.08
N PHE A 44 -17.65 8.72 -4.77
CA PHE A 44 -18.85 9.13 -4.06
C PHE A 44 -18.45 9.98 -2.85
N ILE A 45 -18.95 11.21 -2.76
CA ILE A 45 -18.56 12.15 -1.70
C ILE A 45 -19.74 12.35 -0.74
N LEU A 46 -19.46 12.23 0.55
CA LEU A 46 -20.35 12.60 1.67
C LEU A 46 -19.77 13.84 2.34
N THR A 47 -20.43 15.00 2.20
CA THR A 47 -19.91 16.31 2.63
C THR A 47 -20.89 17.07 3.51
N ASP A 48 -20.43 17.65 4.60
CA ASP A 48 -21.20 18.56 5.46
C ASP A 48 -21.02 20.02 5.03
N ILE A 49 -20.91 20.25 3.71
CA ILE A 49 -20.75 21.56 3.08
C ILE A 49 -21.59 22.67 3.73
N LEU A 50 -20.98 23.85 3.87
CA LEU A 50 -21.39 25.01 4.68
C LEU A 50 -21.18 24.89 6.18
N ASN A 51 -20.71 23.75 6.70
CA ASN A 51 -20.16 23.69 8.05
C ASN A 51 -18.94 24.63 8.18
N GLU A 52 -17.92 24.38 7.37
CA GLU A 52 -16.71 25.19 7.28
C GLU A 52 -16.45 25.57 5.81
N PRO A 53 -15.62 26.60 5.53
CA PRO A 53 -15.34 27.01 4.16
C PRO A 53 -14.57 25.97 3.33
N ASP A 54 -13.92 24.99 3.97
CA ASP A 54 -13.01 24.05 3.34
C ASP A 54 -13.70 22.96 2.49
N ASP A 55 -14.93 22.53 2.82
CA ASP A 55 -15.72 21.68 1.92
C ASP A 55 -15.93 22.35 0.55
N SER A 56 -16.22 23.67 0.53
CA SER A 56 -16.40 24.43 -0.71
C SER A 56 -15.08 24.58 -1.47
N MET A 57 -13.96 24.77 -0.75
CA MET A 57 -12.63 24.77 -1.36
C MET A 57 -12.31 23.41 -2.00
N SER A 58 -12.55 22.32 -1.27
CA SER A 58 -12.34 20.94 -1.69
C SER A 58 -13.23 20.57 -2.88
N MET A 59 -14.47 21.06 -2.92
CA MET A 59 -15.39 20.87 -4.05
C MET A 59 -14.89 21.58 -5.32
N VAL A 60 -14.37 22.81 -5.20
CA VAL A 60 -13.75 23.52 -6.33
C VAL A 60 -12.55 22.74 -6.86
N ARG A 61 -11.66 22.25 -5.98
CA ARG A 61 -10.54 21.40 -6.39
C ARG A 61 -11.04 20.11 -7.05
N TYR A 62 -11.99 19.41 -6.45
CA TYR A 62 -12.56 18.17 -7.00
C TYR A 62 -13.04 18.35 -8.45
N LEU A 63 -13.75 19.45 -8.74
CA LEU A 63 -14.26 19.73 -10.08
C LEU A 63 -13.14 19.95 -11.11
N LEU A 64 -12.01 20.52 -10.71
CA LEU A 64 -10.82 20.65 -11.58
C LEU A 64 -10.09 19.33 -11.86
N TYR A 65 -10.42 18.26 -11.15
CA TYR A 65 -9.91 16.90 -11.44
C TYR A 65 -11.04 15.94 -11.84
N SER A 66 -12.26 16.43 -12.03
CA SER A 66 -13.43 15.58 -12.28
C SER A 66 -13.36 14.82 -13.61
N ASN A 67 -12.45 15.18 -14.52
CA ASN A 67 -12.13 14.39 -15.70
C ASN A 67 -11.44 13.06 -15.37
N GLU A 68 -10.79 12.94 -14.21
CA GLU A 68 -10.16 11.71 -13.70
C GLU A 68 -11.12 10.87 -12.83
N PHE A 69 -12.33 11.36 -12.59
CA PHE A 69 -13.31 10.72 -11.74
C PHE A 69 -14.58 10.33 -12.49
N ASP A 70 -15.12 9.18 -12.11
CA ASP A 70 -16.44 8.76 -12.48
C ASP A 70 -17.37 9.06 -11.30
N THR A 71 -17.91 10.28 -11.26
CA THR A 71 -18.70 10.79 -10.13
C THR A 71 -20.02 10.03 -10.02
N ARG A 72 -20.25 9.33 -8.90
CA ARG A 72 -21.44 8.52 -8.64
C ARG A 72 -22.37 9.09 -7.56
N GLY A 73 -21.92 10.12 -6.84
CA GLY A 73 -22.73 10.82 -5.86
C GLY A 73 -21.98 11.99 -5.23
N LEU A 74 -22.69 13.11 -5.07
CA LEU A 74 -22.27 14.28 -4.31
C LEU A 74 -23.36 14.56 -3.27
N VAL A 75 -23.19 14.04 -2.06
CA VAL A 75 -24.27 13.96 -1.08
C VAL A 75 -23.97 14.82 0.13
N ALA A 76 -24.88 15.77 0.40
CA ALA A 76 -24.81 16.57 1.60
C ALA A 76 -25.20 15.74 2.84
N VAL A 77 -24.39 15.77 3.89
CA VAL A 77 -24.58 15.02 5.15
C VAL A 77 -24.45 15.94 6.36
N THR A 78 -24.68 15.39 7.56
CA THR A 78 -24.43 16.07 8.83
C THR A 78 -23.05 15.69 9.38
N SER A 79 -22.57 16.44 10.35
CA SER A 79 -21.34 16.18 11.11
C SER A 79 -21.50 16.66 12.55
N TRP A 80 -20.44 16.56 13.37
CA TRP A 80 -20.40 17.13 14.71
C TRP A 80 -20.64 18.64 14.71
N SER A 81 -20.14 19.35 13.69
CA SER A 81 -20.22 20.80 13.59
C SER A 81 -21.45 21.26 12.79
N LEU A 82 -22.03 20.41 11.94
CA LEU A 82 -23.34 20.61 11.27
C LEU A 82 -24.32 19.47 11.60
N ARG A 83 -24.94 19.50 12.77
CA ARG A 83 -25.64 18.32 13.34
C ARG A 83 -27.05 18.05 12.82
N ASN A 84 -27.73 19.07 12.29
CA ASN A 84 -29.19 19.07 12.16
C ASN A 84 -29.69 19.49 10.76
N ASP A 85 -28.79 19.74 9.81
CA ASP A 85 -29.16 20.19 8.47
C ASP A 85 -28.19 19.68 7.41
N THR A 86 -28.59 19.79 6.14
CA THR A 86 -27.85 19.34 4.96
C THR A 86 -28.03 20.36 3.84
N HIS A 87 -26.97 20.72 3.11
CA HIS A 87 -27.00 21.82 2.13
C HIS A 87 -26.63 21.40 0.69
N PRO A 88 -27.40 20.51 0.02
CA PRO A 88 -27.11 20.10 -1.36
C PRO A 88 -27.21 21.26 -2.37
N SER A 89 -27.91 22.35 -2.01
CA SER A 89 -27.97 23.57 -2.83
C SER A 89 -26.61 24.26 -2.99
N GLU A 90 -25.71 24.13 -2.01
CA GLU A 90 -24.37 24.73 -2.12
C GLU A 90 -23.52 23.96 -3.15
N ILE A 91 -23.60 22.63 -3.15
CA ILE A 91 -22.95 21.79 -4.18
C ILE A 91 -23.44 22.20 -5.57
N LYS A 92 -24.76 22.38 -5.73
CA LYS A 92 -25.37 22.84 -6.99
C LYS A 92 -24.82 24.21 -7.41
N LYS A 93 -24.69 25.16 -6.48
CA LYS A 93 -24.17 26.50 -6.77
C LYS A 93 -22.73 26.44 -7.32
N ILE A 94 -21.86 25.61 -6.73
CA ILE A 94 -20.48 25.44 -7.21
C ILE A 94 -20.45 24.79 -8.60
N ILE A 95 -21.28 23.75 -8.84
CA ILE A 95 -21.39 23.11 -10.17
C ILE A 95 -21.89 24.11 -11.23
N MET A 96 -22.80 25.01 -10.88
CA MET A 96 -23.25 26.06 -11.81
C MET A 96 -22.15 27.07 -12.15
N ALA A 97 -21.14 27.24 -11.29
CA ALA A 97 -19.95 28.03 -11.62
C ALA A 97 -18.99 27.24 -12.52
N TYR A 98 -18.82 25.95 -12.26
CA TYR A 98 -18.07 25.03 -13.11
C TYR A 98 -18.65 24.92 -14.54
N ALA A 99 -19.98 24.94 -14.68
CA ALA A 99 -20.66 24.93 -15.98
C ALA A 99 -20.23 26.07 -16.91
N LYS A 100 -19.68 27.16 -16.36
CA LYS A 100 -19.20 28.32 -17.13
C LYS A 100 -17.78 28.14 -17.67
N VAL A 101 -17.06 27.10 -17.25
CA VAL A 101 -15.64 26.91 -17.55
C VAL A 101 -15.31 25.53 -18.12
N VAL A 102 -16.26 24.58 -18.13
CA VAL A 102 -16.03 23.20 -18.59
C VAL A 102 -15.57 23.13 -20.05
N ASP A 103 -16.10 23.97 -20.93
CA ASP A 103 -15.70 24.00 -22.35
C ASP A 103 -14.25 24.42 -22.52
N LYS A 104 -13.75 25.32 -21.65
CA LYS A 104 -12.33 25.71 -21.62
C LYS A 104 -11.46 24.59 -21.10
N LEU A 105 -11.84 24.01 -19.95
CA LEU A 105 -11.14 22.87 -19.37
C LEU A 105 -10.97 21.71 -20.35
N ASN A 106 -11.97 21.47 -21.20
CA ASN A 106 -11.97 20.42 -22.21
C ASN A 106 -11.01 20.65 -23.39
N GLN A 107 -10.47 21.86 -23.56
CA GLN A 107 -9.41 22.18 -24.52
C GLN A 107 -8.01 21.78 -24.02
N HIS A 108 -7.89 21.41 -22.74
CA HIS A 108 -6.61 21.13 -22.06
C HIS A 108 -6.43 19.66 -21.65
N VAL A 109 -7.35 18.77 -22.06
CA VAL A 109 -7.32 17.36 -21.66
C VAL A 109 -7.52 16.43 -22.85
N HIS A 110 -7.05 15.20 -22.69
CA HIS A 110 -7.19 14.16 -23.70
C HIS A 110 -8.67 14.02 -24.16
N PRO A 111 -8.96 13.88 -25.46
CA PRO A 111 -10.33 13.85 -25.99
C PRO A 111 -11.19 12.68 -25.45
N ASP A 112 -10.57 11.55 -25.11
CA ASP A 112 -11.26 10.43 -24.44
C ASP A 112 -11.40 10.58 -22.92
N ASN A 113 -10.85 11.65 -22.32
CA ASN A 113 -10.88 11.87 -20.88
C ASN A 113 -11.29 13.31 -20.55
N GLN A 114 -12.39 13.73 -21.16
CA GLN A 114 -13.02 15.04 -21.00
C GLN A 114 -13.63 15.20 -19.60
N PHE A 115 -13.75 16.44 -19.15
CA PHE A 115 -14.50 16.82 -17.97
C PHE A 115 -15.99 16.49 -18.14
N PRO A 116 -16.67 16.03 -17.06
CA PRO A 116 -18.07 15.61 -17.12
C PRO A 116 -19.03 16.76 -17.45
N ASP A 117 -20.14 16.44 -18.10
CA ASP A 117 -21.20 17.41 -18.34
C ASP A 117 -21.77 17.94 -17.01
N PRO A 118 -22.01 19.26 -16.86
CA PRO A 118 -22.57 19.80 -15.63
C PRO A 118 -23.93 19.21 -15.25
N GLY A 119 -24.78 18.88 -16.23
CA GLY A 119 -26.06 18.20 -16.00
C GLY A 119 -25.89 16.81 -15.40
N GLU A 120 -24.92 16.03 -15.90
CA GLU A 120 -24.59 14.72 -15.33
C GLU A 120 -24.15 14.81 -13.87
N LEU A 121 -23.38 15.86 -13.51
CA LEU A 121 -22.97 16.12 -12.12
C LEU A 121 -24.15 16.56 -11.24
N LEU A 122 -25.02 17.43 -11.75
CA LEU A 122 -26.23 17.87 -11.05
C LEU A 122 -27.15 16.68 -10.70
N ASP A 123 -27.25 15.71 -11.60
CA ASP A 123 -28.01 14.46 -11.38
C ASP A 123 -27.40 13.55 -10.31
N GLN A 124 -26.14 13.78 -9.92
CA GLN A 124 -25.49 13.05 -8.82
C GLN A 124 -25.71 13.70 -7.45
N ILE A 125 -26.31 14.89 -7.39
CA ILE A 125 -26.52 15.58 -6.12
C ILE A 125 -27.65 14.92 -5.34
N SER A 126 -27.41 14.62 -4.06
CA SER A 126 -28.44 14.12 -3.17
C SER A 126 -28.24 14.61 -1.74
N SER A 127 -29.08 14.13 -0.83
CA SER A 127 -29.04 14.49 0.59
C SER A 127 -29.12 13.25 1.47
N GLY A 128 -28.22 13.17 2.44
CA GLY A 128 -28.29 12.26 3.57
C GLY A 128 -29.38 12.63 4.56
N PRO A 129 -29.47 11.91 5.69
CA PRO A 129 -30.37 12.24 6.77
C PRO A 129 -29.92 13.51 7.48
N ARG A 130 -30.88 14.33 7.93
CA ARG A 130 -30.62 15.58 8.67
C ARG A 130 -30.27 15.36 10.13
N SER A 131 -30.31 14.13 10.62
CA SER A 131 -29.94 13.80 11.99
C SER A 131 -28.47 13.42 12.11
N TYR A 132 -27.85 13.85 13.20
CA TYR A 132 -26.47 13.51 13.54
C TYR A 132 -26.32 12.02 13.84
N GLY A 133 -25.33 11.40 13.16
CA GLY A 133 -24.82 10.08 13.53
C GLY A 133 -25.87 8.98 13.60
N ARG A 134 -25.80 8.12 14.62
CA ARG A 134 -26.64 6.91 14.76
C ARG A 134 -28.11 7.22 14.98
N ALA A 135 -28.50 8.45 15.29
CA ALA A 135 -29.91 8.84 15.33
C ALA A 135 -30.58 8.58 13.96
N ALA A 136 -29.85 8.82 12.87
CA ALA A 136 -30.29 8.56 11.51
C ALA A 136 -30.68 7.09 11.26
N LEU A 137 -30.10 6.14 11.99
CA LEU A 137 -30.37 4.71 11.81
C LEU A 137 -31.77 4.28 12.30
N LYS A 138 -32.51 5.19 12.95
CA LYS A 138 -33.90 4.98 13.39
C LYS A 138 -34.92 5.57 12.42
N GLU A 139 -34.46 6.30 11.41
CA GLU A 139 -35.29 6.97 10.41
C GLU A 139 -35.45 6.11 9.15
N PRO A 140 -36.43 6.43 8.30
CA PRO A 140 -36.46 5.90 6.94
C PRO A 140 -35.15 6.19 6.19
N ILE A 141 -34.78 5.32 5.26
CA ILE A 141 -33.56 5.48 4.46
C ILE A 141 -33.62 6.79 3.65
N SER A 142 -32.57 7.62 3.77
CA SER A 142 -32.42 8.87 3.03
C SER A 142 -32.21 8.65 1.53
N ASP A 143 -32.44 9.69 0.73
CA ASP A 143 -32.22 9.62 -0.72
C ASP A 143 -30.74 9.43 -1.08
N GLY A 144 -29.83 10.03 -0.30
CA GLY A 144 -28.39 9.80 -0.41
C GLY A 144 -28.00 8.35 -0.16
N ALA A 145 -28.59 7.70 0.87
CA ALA A 145 -28.34 6.29 1.14
C ALA A 145 -28.94 5.38 0.05
N LYS A 146 -30.12 5.68 -0.48
CA LYS A 146 -30.69 4.97 -1.64
C LYS A 146 -29.78 5.10 -2.87
N LEU A 147 -29.27 6.30 -3.14
CA LEU A 147 -28.34 6.56 -4.23
C LEU A 147 -27.07 5.70 -4.04
N LEU A 148 -26.45 5.72 -2.86
CA LEU A 148 -25.26 4.91 -2.58
C LEU A 148 -25.51 3.40 -2.81
N ILE A 149 -26.64 2.86 -2.35
CA ILE A 149 -27.00 1.44 -2.60
C ILE A 149 -27.13 1.16 -4.10
N LYS A 150 -27.80 2.04 -4.85
CA LYS A 150 -27.94 1.92 -6.30
C LYS A 150 -26.56 1.90 -6.97
N ARG A 151 -25.65 2.78 -6.56
CA ARG A 151 -24.27 2.84 -7.09
C ARG A 151 -23.43 1.63 -6.69
N LEU A 152 -23.65 1.05 -5.52
CA LEU A 152 -23.00 -0.21 -5.18
C LEU A 152 -23.50 -1.35 -6.06
N GLN A 153 -24.79 -1.38 -6.41
CA GLN A 153 -25.40 -2.44 -7.22
C GLN A 153 -25.04 -2.36 -8.70
N GLU A 154 -24.85 -1.16 -9.26
CA GLU A 154 -24.67 -0.95 -10.71
C GLU A 154 -23.36 -1.56 -11.28
N SER A 155 -22.35 -1.80 -10.45
CA SER A 155 -21.05 -2.31 -10.89
C SER A 155 -20.31 -3.04 -9.77
N LYS A 156 -19.52 -4.05 -10.14
CA LYS A 156 -18.60 -4.77 -9.25
C LYS A 156 -17.27 -4.04 -9.05
N LYS A 157 -16.97 -3.01 -9.86
CA LYS A 157 -15.76 -2.20 -9.69
C LYS A 157 -15.79 -1.48 -8.33
N PRO A 158 -14.62 -1.26 -7.69
CA PRO A 158 -14.56 -0.50 -6.45
C PRO A 158 -15.29 0.85 -6.54
N LEU A 159 -15.92 1.26 -5.44
CA LEU A 159 -16.52 2.58 -5.24
C LEU A 159 -15.78 3.28 -4.11
N HIS A 160 -15.08 4.36 -4.44
CA HIS A 160 -14.31 5.16 -3.49
C HIS A 160 -15.25 6.15 -2.82
N VAL A 161 -15.40 6.04 -1.51
CA VAL A 161 -16.31 6.86 -0.72
C VAL A 161 -15.49 7.78 0.17
N SER A 162 -15.54 9.07 -0.11
CA SER A 162 -14.87 10.11 0.67
C SER A 162 -15.84 10.68 1.70
N LEU A 163 -15.47 10.64 2.98
CA LEU A 163 -16.26 11.19 4.08
C LEU A 163 -15.61 12.48 4.56
N TRP A 164 -16.16 13.61 4.11
CA TRP A 164 -15.76 14.97 4.49
C TRP A 164 -16.50 15.40 5.77
N GLY A 165 -17.71 14.87 5.97
CA GLY A 165 -18.49 15.02 7.21
C GLY A 165 -18.74 13.71 7.94
N GLY A 166 -19.96 13.53 8.46
CA GLY A 166 -20.38 12.30 9.14
C GLY A 166 -20.60 11.11 8.19
N ALA A 167 -20.47 9.90 8.73
CA ALA A 167 -20.63 8.65 7.99
C ALA A 167 -22.08 8.11 8.00
N ASN A 168 -23.04 8.88 8.53
CA ASN A 168 -24.40 8.42 8.81
C ASN A 168 -25.15 7.87 7.58
N THR A 169 -24.90 8.44 6.40
CA THR A 169 -25.50 8.02 5.13
C THR A 169 -24.94 6.67 4.69
N LEU A 170 -23.63 6.45 4.85
CA LEU A 170 -22.99 5.16 4.63
C LEU A 170 -23.52 4.11 5.62
N ALA A 171 -23.64 4.47 6.90
CA ALA A 171 -24.18 3.57 7.92
C ALA A 171 -25.65 3.19 7.66
N GLN A 172 -26.49 4.13 7.23
CA GLN A 172 -27.87 3.85 6.79
C GLN A 172 -27.89 2.87 5.61
N ALA A 173 -27.05 3.10 4.60
CA ALA A 173 -26.97 2.23 3.41
C ALA A 173 -26.56 0.80 3.80
N LEU A 174 -25.52 0.66 4.61
CA LEU A 174 -25.02 -0.64 5.09
C LEU A 174 -26.05 -1.37 5.95
N GLN A 175 -26.74 -0.67 6.86
CA GLN A 175 -27.81 -1.26 7.67
C GLN A 175 -28.97 -1.73 6.79
N HIS A 176 -29.36 -0.96 5.79
CA HIS A 176 -30.43 -1.34 4.88
C HIS A 176 -30.04 -2.57 4.05
N ILE A 177 -28.81 -2.62 3.53
CA ILE A 177 -28.27 -3.79 2.82
C ILE A 177 -28.30 -5.03 3.74
N GLU A 178 -27.82 -4.92 4.98
CA GLU A 178 -27.84 -6.04 5.96
C GLU A 178 -29.26 -6.55 6.24
N LYS A 179 -30.25 -5.65 6.34
CA LYS A 179 -31.65 -6.00 6.63
C LYS A 179 -32.39 -6.61 5.44
N THR A 180 -32.04 -6.23 4.22
CA THR A 180 -32.84 -6.55 3.02
C THR A 180 -32.20 -7.57 2.09
N LYS A 181 -30.89 -7.82 2.23
CA LYS A 181 -30.13 -8.72 1.36
C LYS A 181 -29.68 -9.97 2.10
N SER A 182 -29.36 -11.02 1.35
CA SER A 182 -28.71 -12.21 1.93
C SER A 182 -27.32 -11.84 2.48
N LYS A 183 -26.80 -12.60 3.45
CA LYS A 183 -25.45 -12.38 4.00
C LYS A 183 -24.36 -12.33 2.92
N ARG A 184 -24.48 -13.20 1.91
CA ARG A 184 -23.55 -13.27 0.77
C ARG A 184 -23.63 -12.01 -0.10
N GLU A 185 -24.83 -11.58 -0.46
CA GLU A 185 -25.03 -10.37 -1.27
C GLU A 185 -24.60 -9.11 -0.50
N ALA A 186 -24.88 -9.04 0.80
CA ALA A 186 -24.43 -7.94 1.65
C ALA A 186 -22.90 -7.85 1.71
N ALA A 187 -22.21 -8.98 1.92
CA ALA A 187 -20.75 -9.02 1.90
C ALA A 187 -20.18 -8.65 0.53
N ASP A 188 -20.76 -9.15 -0.56
CA ASP A 188 -20.35 -8.82 -1.93
C ASP A 188 -20.50 -7.32 -2.23
N LEU A 189 -21.59 -6.67 -1.79
CA LEU A 189 -21.75 -5.22 -1.92
C LEU A 189 -20.74 -4.43 -1.07
N ARG A 190 -20.49 -4.87 0.18
CA ARG A 190 -19.50 -4.22 1.06
C ARG A 190 -18.08 -4.32 0.52
N SER A 191 -17.71 -5.45 -0.09
CA SER A 191 -16.37 -5.67 -0.65
C SER A 191 -15.96 -4.65 -1.73
N ARG A 192 -16.94 -3.98 -2.34
CA ARG A 192 -16.75 -2.95 -3.37
C ARG A 192 -16.36 -1.59 -2.77
N LEU A 193 -16.58 -1.35 -1.49
CA LEU A 193 -16.29 -0.06 -0.87
C LEU A 193 -14.79 0.17 -0.69
N ARG A 194 -14.34 1.40 -0.93
CA ARG A 194 -13.04 1.93 -0.50
C ARG A 194 -13.30 3.25 0.23
N VAL A 195 -13.45 3.18 1.55
CA VAL A 195 -13.84 4.35 2.35
C VAL A 195 -12.59 5.10 2.80
N TYR A 196 -12.58 6.42 2.66
CA TYR A 196 -11.60 7.31 3.26
C TYR A 196 -12.35 8.35 4.09
N SER A 197 -12.17 8.30 5.41
CA SER A 197 -12.75 9.25 6.36
C SER A 197 -11.76 10.33 6.81
N ILE A 198 -12.16 11.60 6.71
CA ILE A 198 -11.44 12.74 7.29
C ILE A 198 -11.73 12.77 8.79
N SER A 199 -10.98 11.92 9.51
CA SER A 199 -11.28 11.52 10.89
C SER A 199 -12.72 10.99 11.04
N ASP A 200 -13.16 10.70 12.27
CA ASP A 200 -14.57 10.46 12.53
C ASP A 200 -15.23 11.78 12.98
N GLN A 201 -16.26 12.22 12.26
CA GLN A 201 -17.00 13.45 12.59
C GLN A 201 -18.43 13.17 13.11
N ASP A 202 -18.79 11.90 13.26
CA ASP A 202 -19.95 11.45 14.01
C ASP A 202 -19.68 10.09 14.69
N ASP A 203 -20.69 9.53 15.35
CA ASP A 203 -20.57 8.22 16.02
C ASP A 203 -20.80 7.02 15.08
N THR A 204 -20.92 7.24 13.76
CA THR A 204 -21.22 6.17 12.80
C THR A 204 -19.98 5.62 12.09
N GLY A 205 -18.89 6.38 11.97
CA GLY A 205 -17.63 5.89 11.42
C GLY A 205 -17.08 4.72 12.25
N ALA A 206 -16.89 4.93 13.56
CA ALA A 206 -16.51 3.87 14.49
C ALA A 206 -17.53 2.71 14.54
N TYR A 207 -18.82 3.02 14.45
CA TYR A 207 -19.86 1.98 14.39
C TYR A 207 -19.72 1.09 13.15
N ILE A 208 -19.44 1.66 11.98
CA ILE A 208 -19.23 0.91 10.74
C ILE A 208 -18.05 -0.05 10.90
N ARG A 209 -16.91 0.44 11.42
CA ARG A 209 -15.69 -0.39 11.57
C ARG A 209 -15.88 -1.55 12.53
N VAL A 210 -16.65 -1.36 13.60
CA VAL A 210 -17.00 -2.45 14.55
C VAL A 210 -18.03 -3.43 13.96
N LYS A 211 -19.04 -2.92 13.25
CA LYS A 211 -20.19 -3.71 12.77
C LYS A 211 -19.88 -4.48 11.48
N TRP A 212 -19.07 -3.90 10.61
CA TRP A 212 -18.66 -4.44 9.30
C TRP A 212 -17.15 -4.26 9.09
N PRO A 213 -16.33 -5.02 9.85
CA PRO A 213 -14.86 -4.86 9.81
C PRO A 213 -14.24 -5.25 8.46
N ASP A 214 -14.99 -5.92 7.59
CA ASP A 214 -14.58 -6.28 6.22
C ASP A 214 -14.58 -5.10 5.23
N VAL A 215 -15.20 -3.96 5.60
CA VAL A 215 -15.17 -2.73 4.80
C VAL A 215 -13.76 -2.15 4.79
N PHE A 216 -13.20 -1.94 3.60
CA PHE A 216 -11.96 -1.19 3.44
C PHE A 216 -12.16 0.25 3.94
N PHE A 217 -11.43 0.63 4.98
CA PHE A 217 -11.66 1.89 5.68
C PHE A 217 -10.33 2.57 6.07
N ILE A 218 -10.04 3.71 5.46
CA ILE A 218 -8.92 4.59 5.83
C ILE A 218 -9.43 5.62 6.84
N VAL A 219 -8.77 5.73 8.00
CA VAL A 219 -9.12 6.69 9.04
C VAL A 219 -7.94 7.02 9.95
N ASN A 220 -7.89 8.25 10.45
CA ASN A 220 -7.04 8.61 11.57
C ASN A 220 -7.83 8.44 12.89
N VAL A 221 -7.51 7.41 13.68
CA VAL A 221 -8.09 7.22 15.01
C VAL A 221 -7.30 8.03 16.03
N HIS A 222 -7.96 9.00 16.67
CA HIS A 222 -7.43 9.84 17.73
C HIS A 222 -8.53 10.13 18.76
N GLY A 223 -8.21 10.84 19.85
CA GLY A 223 -9.23 11.31 20.79
C GLY A 223 -10.34 12.06 20.03
N TYR A 224 -11.61 11.84 20.37
CA TYR A 224 -12.71 12.39 19.56
C TYR A 224 -12.58 13.91 19.48
N ARG A 225 -12.58 14.46 18.25
CA ARG A 225 -12.32 15.88 17.91
C ARG A 225 -10.90 16.40 18.12
N GLU A 226 -9.92 15.55 18.43
CA GLU A 226 -8.49 15.90 18.39
C GLU A 226 -7.94 15.90 16.95
N TYR A 227 -8.67 16.56 16.04
CA TYR A 227 -8.42 16.58 14.59
C TYR A 227 -7.00 17.00 14.19
N ARG A 228 -6.34 17.78 15.04
CA ARG A 228 -4.93 18.19 14.82
C ARG A 228 -3.97 17.01 14.73
N LEU A 229 -4.33 15.83 15.24
CA LEU A 229 -3.55 14.59 15.15
C LEU A 229 -3.81 13.81 13.84
N GLY A 230 -4.78 14.25 13.03
CA GLY A 230 -5.11 13.61 11.76
C GLY A 230 -4.06 13.88 10.68
N THR A 231 -3.64 12.83 9.97
CA THR A 231 -2.72 12.91 8.82
C THR A 231 -3.18 13.94 7.80
N TRP A 232 -4.49 14.00 7.52
CA TRP A 232 -5.11 14.90 6.54
C TRP A 232 -4.77 16.38 6.76
N THR A 233 -4.49 16.81 8.00
CA THR A 233 -4.05 18.18 8.30
C THR A 233 -2.71 18.54 7.62
N GLY A 234 -1.96 17.53 7.17
CA GLY A 234 -0.81 17.65 6.28
C GLY A 234 -1.07 18.50 5.04
N ILE A 235 -2.32 18.62 4.57
CA ILE A 235 -2.66 19.47 3.42
C ILE A 235 -2.22 20.92 3.60
N SER A 236 -2.26 21.44 4.83
CA SER A 236 -2.05 22.87 5.15
C SER A 236 -1.18 23.15 6.38
N THR A 237 -0.93 22.17 7.25
CA THR A 237 -0.17 22.38 8.50
C THR A 237 1.30 22.75 8.27
N ALA A 238 1.86 23.49 9.22
CA ALA A 238 3.29 23.82 9.27
C ALA A 238 4.14 22.69 9.86
N ASP A 239 3.54 21.70 10.52
CA ASP A 239 4.23 20.58 11.16
C ASP A 239 5.41 21.04 12.04
N ASN A 240 5.12 21.85 13.06
CA ASN A 240 6.13 22.50 13.92
C ASN A 240 7.19 23.31 13.14
N GLY A 241 6.82 23.84 11.98
CA GLY A 241 7.68 24.60 11.08
C GLY A 241 8.64 23.72 10.27
N ALA A 242 8.37 22.44 10.11
CA ALA A 242 9.08 21.55 9.19
C ALA A 242 8.60 21.73 7.73
N ALA A 243 7.32 22.04 7.54
CA ALA A 243 6.69 22.16 6.23
C ALA A 243 6.61 23.63 5.76
N ASN A 244 6.81 23.86 4.45
CA ASN A 244 6.62 25.18 3.84
C ASN A 244 5.13 25.47 3.64
N THR A 245 4.60 26.52 4.27
CA THR A 245 3.18 26.88 4.19
C THR A 245 2.85 27.97 3.18
N THR A 246 3.82 28.48 2.40
CA THR A 246 3.59 29.64 1.52
C THR A 246 2.47 29.41 0.50
N LYS A 247 2.34 28.20 -0.07
CA LYS A 247 1.30 27.88 -1.06
C LYS A 247 -0.06 27.48 -0.46
N VAL A 248 -0.24 27.63 0.84
CA VAL A 248 -1.50 27.26 1.53
C VAL A 248 -2.11 28.43 2.32
N THR A 249 -1.63 29.66 2.06
CA THR A 249 -2.15 30.90 2.66
C THR A 249 -3.01 31.67 1.66
N ASP A 250 -3.89 32.54 2.17
CA ASP A 250 -4.72 33.41 1.34
C ASP A 250 -3.91 34.33 0.41
N SER A 251 -2.69 34.72 0.81
CA SER A 251 -1.80 35.53 -0.03
C SER A 251 -1.34 34.81 -1.29
N TRP A 252 -1.27 33.48 -1.27
CA TRP A 252 -0.97 32.67 -2.46
C TRP A 252 -2.25 32.20 -3.15
N LEU A 253 -3.29 31.79 -2.40
CA LEU A 253 -4.53 31.30 -2.99
C LEU A 253 -5.29 32.37 -3.77
N THR A 254 -5.24 33.64 -3.32
CA THR A 254 -5.97 34.72 -4.00
C THR A 254 -5.51 34.94 -5.44
N PRO A 255 -4.22 35.18 -5.72
CA PRO A 255 -3.77 35.40 -7.09
C PRO A 255 -3.71 34.13 -7.95
N ASN A 256 -3.74 32.92 -7.36
CA ASN A 256 -3.49 31.69 -8.10
C ASN A 256 -4.71 30.77 -8.24
N ILE A 257 -5.63 30.79 -7.26
CA ILE A 257 -6.79 29.89 -7.19
C ILE A 257 -8.12 30.66 -7.29
N ARG A 258 -8.24 31.83 -6.67
CA ARG A 258 -9.50 32.60 -6.64
C ARG A 258 -9.75 33.40 -7.92
N LEU A 259 -9.62 32.73 -9.07
CA LEU A 259 -9.67 33.32 -10.39
C LEU A 259 -10.91 32.86 -11.16
N GLY A 260 -11.48 33.78 -11.94
CA GLY A 260 -12.62 33.47 -12.81
C GLY A 260 -13.90 33.04 -12.05
N PRO A 261 -14.91 32.53 -12.78
CA PRO A 261 -16.20 32.17 -12.20
C PRO A 261 -16.13 31.03 -11.17
N LEU A 262 -15.31 30.01 -11.43
CA LEU A 262 -15.16 28.86 -10.54
C LEU A 262 -14.31 29.22 -9.31
N GLY A 263 -13.17 29.89 -9.49
CA GLY A 263 -12.34 30.34 -8.37
C GLY A 263 -13.04 31.36 -7.45
N ALA A 264 -14.03 32.10 -7.95
CA ALA A 264 -14.89 32.94 -7.10
C ALA A 264 -15.75 32.13 -6.10
N GLN A 265 -15.89 30.81 -6.29
CA GLN A 265 -16.52 29.91 -5.32
C GLN A 265 -15.55 29.33 -4.29
N TYR A 266 -14.26 29.67 -4.37
CA TYR A 266 -13.24 29.25 -3.42
C TYR A 266 -13.11 30.30 -2.30
N PRO A 267 -13.69 30.06 -1.09
CA PRO A 267 -13.75 31.06 -0.03
C PRO A 267 -12.39 31.36 0.62
N PHE A 268 -12.35 32.36 1.51
CA PHE A 268 -11.21 32.65 2.38
C PHE A 268 -11.06 31.60 3.49
N ILE A 269 -9.83 31.36 3.95
CA ILE A 269 -9.56 30.41 5.02
C ILE A 269 -10.13 30.94 6.34
N ALA A 270 -10.92 30.13 7.04
CA ALA A 270 -11.37 30.42 8.40
C ALA A 270 -10.62 29.59 9.46
N TYR A 271 -10.41 28.28 9.20
CA TYR A 271 -9.79 27.36 10.15
C TYR A 271 -8.63 26.59 9.51
N THR A 272 -8.94 25.73 8.54
CA THR A 272 -7.96 25.00 7.72
C THR A 272 -8.24 25.21 6.24
N MET A 273 -7.22 25.05 5.42
CA MET A 273 -7.36 25.02 3.97
C MET A 273 -7.60 23.58 3.54
N GLU A 274 -8.75 23.33 2.89
CA GLU A 274 -9.10 22.06 2.23
C GLU A 274 -8.83 20.80 3.06
N GLY A 275 -9.36 20.76 4.29
CA GLY A 275 -9.18 19.61 5.18
C GLY A 275 -9.57 18.27 4.54
N ASP A 276 -10.55 18.31 3.64
CA ASP A 276 -11.15 17.12 3.05
C ASP A 276 -10.49 16.62 1.77
N SER A 277 -9.76 17.49 1.08
CA SER A 277 -9.12 17.18 -0.20
C SER A 277 -8.26 15.90 -0.19
N PRO A 278 -7.49 15.58 0.88
CA PRO A 278 -6.77 14.30 0.99
C PRO A 278 -7.60 13.05 0.64
N SER A 279 -8.89 13.04 1.01
CA SER A 279 -9.77 11.89 0.82
C SER A 279 -10.16 11.60 -0.64
N PHE A 280 -9.91 12.51 -1.58
CA PHE A 280 -10.11 12.26 -3.01
C PHE A 280 -8.84 12.46 -3.85
N ILE A 281 -7.89 13.32 -3.45
CA ILE A 281 -6.66 13.54 -4.22
C ILE A 281 -5.73 12.31 -4.21
N TRP A 282 -5.91 11.36 -3.30
CA TRP A 282 -5.26 10.05 -3.37
C TRP A 282 -5.71 9.20 -4.57
N ASN A 283 -6.86 9.49 -5.16
CA ASN A 283 -7.37 8.80 -6.36
C ASN A 283 -6.89 9.44 -7.67
N ILE A 284 -6.25 10.62 -7.63
CA ILE A 284 -5.70 11.29 -8.81
C ILE A 284 -4.55 10.45 -9.37
N GLN A 285 -4.63 10.12 -10.66
CA GLN A 285 -3.72 9.19 -11.32
C GLN A 285 -2.47 9.90 -11.86
N ASN A 286 -1.75 10.57 -10.97
CA ASN A 286 -0.48 11.23 -11.28
C ASN A 286 0.73 10.27 -11.36
N GLY A 287 0.48 8.96 -11.24
CA GLY A 287 1.44 7.85 -11.28
C GLY A 287 2.29 7.65 -10.03
N LEU A 288 1.94 8.32 -8.92
CA LEU A 288 2.46 8.04 -7.57
C LEU A 288 1.49 7.18 -6.75
N ASN A 289 0.23 7.61 -6.67
CA ASN A 289 -0.81 6.89 -5.96
C ASN A 289 -1.31 5.70 -6.78
N VAL A 290 -1.72 4.64 -6.11
CA VAL A 290 -2.47 3.53 -6.72
C VAL A 290 -3.79 3.38 -5.97
N PRO A 291 -4.94 3.60 -6.62
CA PRO A 291 -6.24 3.44 -5.99
C PRO A 291 -6.39 2.06 -5.33
N GLY A 292 -6.74 2.05 -4.04
CA GLY A 292 -6.85 0.84 -3.23
C GLY A 292 -5.55 0.32 -2.60
N ARG A 293 -4.42 1.04 -2.72
CA ARG A 293 -3.14 0.73 -2.04
C ARG A 293 -2.70 1.90 -1.12
N PRO A 294 -3.33 2.09 0.06
CA PRO A 294 -3.04 3.24 0.93
C PRO A 294 -1.59 3.25 1.44
N GLU A 295 -0.97 2.08 1.52
CA GLU A 295 0.40 1.89 1.99
C GLU A 295 1.44 2.38 0.98
N TYR A 296 1.04 2.60 -0.29
CA TYR A 296 1.93 3.15 -1.32
C TYR A 296 2.20 4.63 -1.11
N GLY A 297 1.29 5.36 -0.47
CA GLY A 297 1.44 6.79 -0.25
C GLY A 297 1.34 7.65 -1.51
N GLY A 298 1.00 8.92 -1.28
CA GLY A 298 1.06 9.99 -2.26
C GLY A 298 0.20 11.17 -1.82
N TRP A 299 -0.50 11.83 -2.74
CA TRP A 299 -1.08 13.16 -2.45
C TRP A 299 -2.12 13.19 -1.32
N GLY A 300 -2.85 12.09 -1.08
CA GLY A 300 -3.75 11.98 0.07
C GLY A 300 -3.13 11.30 1.28
N GLY A 301 -1.80 11.14 1.33
CA GLY A 301 -1.11 10.55 2.47
C GLY A 301 -0.84 9.06 2.30
N ARG A 302 -0.25 8.47 3.34
CA ARG A 302 0.11 7.05 3.42
C ARG A 302 -0.50 6.44 4.67
N TYR A 303 -1.10 5.26 4.52
CA TYR A 303 -1.81 4.57 5.58
C TYR A 303 -1.51 3.07 5.54
N THR A 304 -1.35 2.45 6.70
CA THR A 304 -1.02 1.02 6.84
C THR A 304 -2.10 0.32 7.63
N ARG A 305 -2.27 -0.99 7.43
CA ARG A 305 -3.23 -1.77 8.23
C ARG A 305 -2.96 -1.61 9.73
N VAL A 306 -4.02 -1.48 10.52
CA VAL A 306 -3.91 -1.33 11.99
C VAL A 306 -3.71 -2.66 12.71
N THR A 307 -3.83 -3.78 12.00
CA THR A 307 -3.75 -5.14 12.55
C THR A 307 -3.36 -6.16 11.48
N GLU A 308 -2.73 -7.25 11.90
CA GLU A 308 -2.45 -8.43 11.07
C GLU A 308 -3.67 -9.34 10.89
N ASP A 309 -4.76 -9.08 11.63
CA ASP A 309 -6.03 -9.78 11.42
C ASP A 309 -6.60 -9.45 10.04
N THR A 310 -6.71 -10.45 9.18
CA THR A 310 -7.19 -10.28 7.80
C THR A 310 -8.68 -9.93 7.74
N ASP A 311 -9.45 -10.23 8.79
CA ASP A 311 -10.89 -9.94 8.87
C ASP A 311 -11.19 -8.45 9.13
N ILE A 312 -10.18 -7.69 9.56
CA ILE A 312 -10.26 -6.24 9.80
C ILE A 312 -9.54 -5.51 8.68
N ASN A 313 -10.29 -4.72 7.90
CA ASN A 313 -9.80 -4.00 6.72
C ASN A 313 -9.67 -2.49 7.00
N GLU A 314 -9.14 -2.15 8.16
CA GLU A 314 -8.92 -0.79 8.64
C GLU A 314 -7.46 -0.36 8.44
N TYR A 315 -7.27 0.83 7.86
CA TYR A 315 -5.99 1.47 7.61
C TYR A 315 -5.88 2.73 8.47
N GLY A 316 -4.79 2.80 9.24
CA GLY A 316 -4.55 3.84 10.21
C GLY A 316 -3.36 4.73 9.86
N THR A 317 -3.09 5.69 10.74
CA THR A 317 -2.01 6.66 10.63
C THR A 317 -0.65 6.00 10.36
N SER A 318 0.04 6.45 9.31
CA SER A 318 1.45 6.14 9.07
C SER A 318 2.25 7.45 8.94
N GLY A 319 3.57 7.38 9.12
CA GLY A 319 4.47 8.53 9.01
C GLY A 319 5.58 8.30 8.00
N ASP A 320 6.02 9.37 7.36
CA ASP A 320 7.16 9.35 6.44
C ASP A 320 8.38 10.01 7.08
N ALA A 321 9.56 9.49 6.77
CA ALA A 321 10.82 10.14 7.05
C ALA A 321 11.30 10.92 5.83
N LEU A 322 11.86 12.10 6.05
CA LEU A 322 12.45 12.93 4.99
C LEU A 322 13.41 13.97 5.55
N ILE A 323 14.10 14.68 4.65
CA ILE A 323 14.76 15.93 4.98
C ILE A 323 13.77 17.09 4.78
N ASN A 324 13.49 17.82 5.86
CA ASN A 324 12.55 18.94 5.83
C ASN A 324 13.16 20.21 5.21
N THR A 325 12.35 21.27 5.13
CA THR A 325 12.71 22.57 4.52
C THR A 325 13.86 23.30 5.23
N LYS A 326 14.25 22.86 6.43
CA LYS A 326 15.39 23.38 7.21
C LYS A 326 16.63 22.50 7.09
N GLY A 327 16.61 21.49 6.22
CA GLY A 327 17.72 20.53 6.06
C GLY A 327 17.82 19.51 7.20
N GLN A 328 16.76 19.31 7.99
CA GLN A 328 16.75 18.42 9.14
C GLN A 328 16.02 17.11 8.82
N SER A 329 16.51 15.99 9.34
CA SER A 329 15.75 14.74 9.35
C SER A 329 14.47 14.92 10.15
N TRP A 330 13.34 14.56 9.55
CA TRP A 330 12.02 14.73 10.13
C TRP A 330 11.17 13.48 9.89
N PHE A 331 10.41 13.07 10.89
CA PHE A 331 9.46 11.97 10.79
C PHE A 331 8.10 12.44 11.28
N SER A 332 7.07 12.30 10.45
CA SER A 332 5.74 12.82 10.77
C SER A 332 4.63 12.16 9.96
N PRO A 333 3.43 11.97 10.54
CA PRO A 333 2.27 11.54 9.78
C PRO A 333 1.82 12.59 8.76
N TYR A 334 1.96 13.88 9.08
CA TYR A 334 1.58 14.97 8.17
C TYR A 334 2.48 15.00 6.94
N ALA A 335 3.74 14.56 7.08
CA ALA A 335 4.72 14.55 6.02
C ALA A 335 4.35 13.64 4.85
N THR A 336 3.53 12.62 5.10
CA THR A 336 2.99 11.75 4.06
C THR A 336 2.17 12.54 3.02
N ILE A 337 1.66 13.72 3.39
CA ILE A 337 0.93 14.66 2.51
C ILE A 337 1.81 15.85 2.13
N TRP A 338 2.32 16.61 3.12
CA TRP A 338 2.90 17.92 2.82
C TRP A 338 4.18 17.86 2.00
N ARG A 339 4.87 16.72 1.95
CA ARG A 339 6.02 16.53 1.06
C ARG A 339 5.66 16.67 -0.42
N TRP A 340 4.37 16.53 -0.75
CA TRP A 340 3.84 16.67 -2.12
C TRP A 340 3.20 18.03 -2.39
N ARG A 341 3.30 18.97 -1.44
CA ARG A 341 2.54 20.23 -1.45
C ARG A 341 2.80 21.10 -2.65
N ASP A 342 4.05 21.27 -3.02
CA ASP A 342 4.37 22.04 -4.21
C ASP A 342 3.78 21.39 -5.45
N ALA A 343 3.85 20.05 -5.57
CA ALA A 343 3.27 19.32 -6.69
C ALA A 343 1.74 19.50 -6.81
N TYR A 344 0.99 19.30 -5.73
CA TYR A 344 -0.49 19.39 -5.81
C TYR A 344 -0.99 20.83 -5.84
N GLN A 345 -0.23 21.82 -5.37
CA GLN A 345 -0.61 23.23 -5.49
C GLN A 345 -0.28 23.80 -6.86
N ASP A 346 0.86 23.44 -7.45
CA ASP A 346 1.21 23.86 -8.80
C ASP A 346 0.23 23.25 -9.83
N ASP A 347 -0.14 21.97 -9.69
CA ASP A 347 -1.13 21.33 -10.57
C ASP A 347 -2.52 21.96 -10.41
N PHE A 348 -2.92 22.31 -9.17
CA PHE A 348 -4.18 23.01 -8.92
C PHE A 348 -4.21 24.41 -9.54
N ALA A 349 -3.13 25.18 -9.42
CA ALA A 349 -3.01 26.50 -10.03
C ALA A 349 -2.99 26.43 -11.56
N ALA A 350 -2.28 25.46 -12.16
CA ALA A 350 -2.28 25.24 -13.60
C ALA A 350 -3.69 24.93 -14.12
N ARG A 351 -4.41 24.01 -13.46
CA ARG A 351 -5.81 23.69 -13.82
C ARG A 351 -6.76 24.86 -13.61
N MET A 352 -6.49 25.74 -12.65
CA MET A 352 -7.25 26.98 -12.52
C MET A 352 -7.01 27.92 -13.71
N GLN A 353 -5.78 27.99 -14.25
CA GLN A 353 -5.51 28.76 -15.47
C GLN A 353 -6.26 28.23 -16.68
N TRP A 354 -6.42 26.90 -16.81
CA TRP A 354 -7.24 26.28 -17.87
C TRP A 354 -8.71 26.76 -17.87
N THR A 355 -9.20 27.33 -16.75
CA THR A 355 -10.55 27.92 -16.71
C THR A 355 -10.63 29.32 -17.31
N LEU A 356 -9.47 29.94 -17.60
CA LEU A 356 -9.35 31.33 -18.00
C LEU A 356 -9.01 31.47 -19.48
N VAL A 357 -8.17 30.58 -19.99
CA VAL A 357 -7.65 30.60 -21.37
C VAL A 357 -8.45 29.67 -22.29
N ASP A 358 -8.37 29.92 -23.60
CA ASP A 358 -9.02 29.09 -24.62
C ASP A 358 -7.97 28.24 -25.36
N GLY A 359 -6.78 28.77 -25.63
CA GLY A 359 -5.72 28.06 -26.33
C GLY A 359 -4.99 27.04 -25.45
N PHE A 360 -4.75 25.84 -26.00
CA PHE A 360 -3.89 24.84 -25.36
C PHE A 360 -2.48 25.41 -25.07
N ASP A 361 -1.91 26.17 -25.99
CA ASP A 361 -0.59 26.78 -25.85
C ASP A 361 -0.50 27.89 -24.77
N GLU A 362 -1.63 28.34 -24.25
CA GLU A 362 -1.70 29.32 -23.16
C GLU A 362 -1.67 28.66 -21.76
N GLY A 363 -1.81 27.34 -21.70
CA GLY A 363 -1.83 26.55 -20.47
C GLY A 363 -0.57 25.70 -20.26
N ALA A 364 -0.28 25.35 -19.01
CA ALA A 364 0.75 24.36 -18.68
C ALA A 364 0.12 22.96 -18.64
N HIS A 365 0.78 21.94 -19.20
CA HIS A 365 0.25 20.57 -19.24
C HIS A 365 1.21 19.52 -18.66
N PRO A 366 0.67 18.41 -18.13
CA PRO A 366 1.49 17.35 -17.60
C PRO A 366 2.29 16.62 -18.69
N PRO A 367 3.58 16.30 -18.45
CA PRO A 367 4.36 15.53 -19.40
C PRO A 367 3.79 14.12 -19.58
N SER A 368 4.00 13.55 -20.77
CA SER A 368 3.58 12.19 -21.10
C SER A 368 4.75 11.22 -20.88
N ILE A 369 4.77 10.61 -19.69
CA ILE A 369 5.88 9.74 -19.25
C ILE A 369 5.95 8.47 -20.10
N ASN A 370 7.16 8.17 -20.58
CA ASN A 370 7.52 6.91 -21.21
C ASN A 370 8.72 6.33 -20.47
N VAL A 371 8.65 5.07 -20.03
CA VAL A 371 9.81 4.36 -19.47
C VAL A 371 9.95 3.01 -20.13
N ASN A 372 11.07 2.77 -20.80
CA ASN A 372 11.36 1.55 -21.57
C ASN A 372 10.20 1.18 -22.54
N GLY A 373 9.56 2.18 -23.16
CA GLY A 373 8.43 1.99 -24.06
C GLY A 373 7.06 1.88 -23.37
N SER A 374 7.01 1.78 -22.04
CA SER A 374 5.75 1.76 -21.30
C SER A 374 5.25 3.18 -21.03
N THR A 375 3.99 3.44 -21.36
CA THR A 375 3.30 4.70 -21.09
C THR A 375 2.18 4.50 -20.07
N GLY A 376 1.68 5.59 -19.50
CA GLY A 376 0.57 5.59 -18.54
C GLY A 376 0.99 5.73 -17.07
N SER A 377 -0.02 5.76 -16.20
CA SER A 377 0.12 6.03 -14.76
C SER A 377 0.27 4.77 -13.89
N GLU A 378 0.10 3.59 -14.47
CA GLU A 378 0.19 2.33 -13.73
C GLU A 378 1.63 2.03 -13.28
N PRO A 379 1.81 1.42 -12.08
CA PRO A 379 3.13 1.01 -11.63
C PRO A 379 3.76 -0.05 -12.54
N LEU A 380 5.03 0.14 -12.88
CA LEU A 380 5.81 -0.86 -13.61
C LEU A 380 6.43 -1.84 -12.63
N ARG A 381 6.17 -3.14 -12.84
CA ARG A 381 6.73 -4.20 -12.00
C ARG A 381 7.88 -4.90 -12.71
N PHE A 382 9.02 -4.99 -12.04
CA PHE A 382 10.20 -5.68 -12.52
C PHE A 382 10.59 -6.80 -11.55
N LYS A 383 11.41 -7.73 -12.03
CA LYS A 383 12.11 -8.70 -11.17
C LYS A 383 13.59 -8.45 -11.35
N VAL A 384 14.26 -8.09 -10.27
CA VAL A 384 15.70 -7.89 -10.24
C VAL A 384 16.31 -8.96 -9.34
N GLY A 385 17.29 -9.69 -9.88
CA GLY A 385 18.03 -10.69 -9.09
C GLY A 385 18.84 -10.04 -7.95
N LEU A 386 19.17 -10.84 -6.95
CA LEU A 386 20.10 -10.43 -5.90
C LEU A 386 21.45 -10.06 -6.53
N LYS A 387 21.98 -8.87 -6.19
CA LYS A 387 23.22 -8.32 -6.79
C LYS A 387 23.17 -8.06 -8.29
N ASP A 388 21.96 -8.00 -8.86
CA ASP A 388 21.74 -7.67 -10.26
C ASP A 388 21.39 -6.18 -10.44
N ALA A 389 21.31 -5.75 -11.70
CA ALA A 389 20.96 -4.39 -12.08
C ALA A 389 19.98 -4.33 -13.24
N ILE A 390 19.18 -3.26 -13.27
CA ILE A 390 18.28 -2.91 -14.38
C ILE A 390 18.55 -1.49 -14.84
N ILE A 391 18.40 -1.25 -16.15
CA ILE A 391 18.42 0.09 -16.74
C ILE A 391 16.98 0.52 -17.00
N LEU A 392 16.64 1.70 -16.50
CA LEU A 392 15.39 2.38 -16.80
C LEU A 392 15.69 3.63 -17.61
N ASP A 393 15.07 3.73 -18.78
CA ASP A 393 15.24 4.82 -19.73
C ASP A 393 13.91 5.53 -19.96
N ALA A 394 13.87 6.81 -19.56
CA ALA A 394 12.74 7.71 -19.73
C ALA A 394 12.95 8.77 -20.83
N SER A 395 13.98 8.61 -21.67
CA SER A 395 14.38 9.62 -22.68
C SER A 395 13.32 9.87 -23.75
N ASN A 396 12.37 8.95 -23.93
CA ASN A 396 11.23 9.10 -24.84
C ASN A 396 10.01 9.79 -24.19
N THR A 397 10.17 10.36 -22.99
CA THR A 397 9.10 11.16 -22.35
C THR A 397 8.86 12.43 -23.15
N ILE A 398 7.58 12.73 -23.40
CA ILE A 398 7.16 13.87 -24.23
C ILE A 398 6.81 15.05 -23.33
N ASP A 399 7.39 16.21 -23.65
CA ASP A 399 6.90 17.50 -23.19
C ASP A 399 5.65 17.86 -24.01
N THR A 400 4.49 17.83 -23.36
CA THR A 400 3.21 18.06 -24.03
C THR A 400 3.00 19.50 -24.45
N ASP A 401 3.71 20.45 -23.82
CA ASP A 401 3.67 21.86 -24.19
C ASP A 401 4.66 22.18 -25.32
N SER A 402 5.63 21.30 -25.58
CA SER A 402 6.67 21.53 -26.58
C SER A 402 7.28 20.20 -27.08
N GLN A 403 6.54 19.50 -27.93
CA GLN A 403 6.86 18.13 -28.36
C GLN A 403 8.25 17.98 -29.01
N ASP A 404 8.71 19.02 -29.71
CA ASP A 404 10.00 19.00 -30.43
C ASP A 404 11.19 19.40 -29.55
N ASP A 405 10.95 19.79 -28.29
CA ASP A 405 11.99 20.30 -27.39
C ASP A 405 11.80 19.81 -25.94
N PRO A 406 12.48 18.73 -25.54
CA PRO A 406 12.38 18.18 -24.19
C PRO A 406 13.19 18.96 -23.14
N SER A 407 13.82 20.10 -23.50
CA SER A 407 14.66 20.88 -22.57
C SER A 407 13.90 21.46 -21.37
N GLY A 408 12.57 21.48 -21.44
CA GLY A 408 11.69 21.86 -20.34
C GLY A 408 11.47 20.80 -19.26
N LEU A 409 11.95 19.56 -19.50
CA LEU A 409 11.73 18.41 -18.63
C LEU A 409 12.90 18.16 -17.69
N ASP A 410 12.60 18.15 -16.38
CA ASP A 410 13.52 17.64 -15.36
C ASP A 410 13.15 16.21 -14.96
N PHE A 411 14.16 15.38 -14.74
CA PHE A 411 14.01 13.98 -14.37
C PHE A 411 14.69 13.71 -13.02
N GLU A 412 13.92 13.22 -12.06
CA GLU A 412 14.37 12.83 -10.74
C GLU A 412 13.99 11.38 -10.43
N TRP A 413 14.95 10.60 -9.94
CA TRP A 413 14.73 9.22 -9.53
C TRP A 413 15.12 9.01 -8.06
N TYR A 414 14.20 8.49 -7.26
CA TYR A 414 14.42 8.31 -5.82
C TYR A 414 13.73 7.07 -5.24
N SER A 415 14.28 6.57 -4.15
CA SER A 415 13.74 5.46 -3.36
C SER A 415 12.56 5.93 -2.51
N TYR A 416 11.45 5.21 -2.54
CA TYR A 416 10.34 5.42 -1.59
C TYR A 416 10.19 4.21 -0.67
N ALA A 417 11.14 4.08 0.25
CA ALA A 417 11.32 2.89 1.08
C ALA A 417 10.23 2.69 2.14
N GLU A 418 9.59 3.78 2.58
CA GLU A 418 8.56 3.78 3.63
C GLU A 418 7.33 2.93 3.25
N CYS A 419 7.11 2.68 1.95
CA CYS A 419 6.05 1.79 1.42
C CYS A 419 6.33 0.31 1.69
N SER A 420 7.61 -0.06 1.71
CA SER A 420 8.07 -1.45 1.76
C SER A 420 8.48 -1.88 3.15
N SER A 421 8.91 -0.91 3.96
CA SER A 421 9.17 -1.15 5.37
C SER A 421 8.97 0.16 6.14
N PRO A 422 8.12 0.19 7.17
CA PRO A 422 7.86 1.41 7.92
C PRO A 422 9.05 1.82 8.79
N MET A 423 9.99 0.89 9.01
CA MET A 423 11.23 1.10 9.76
C MET A 423 12.40 1.54 8.87
N LEU A 424 12.29 1.35 7.55
CA LEU A 424 13.27 1.86 6.59
C LEU A 424 12.88 3.29 6.21
N THR A 425 13.73 4.23 6.58
CA THR A 425 13.62 5.59 6.08
C THR A 425 14.26 5.66 4.70
N SER A 426 13.70 6.47 3.79
CA SER A 426 14.38 6.84 2.53
C SER A 426 15.80 7.37 2.75
N LEU A 427 16.09 7.87 3.97
CA LEU A 427 17.40 8.34 4.43
C LEU A 427 18.42 7.21 4.74
N ALA A 428 17.95 5.99 5.01
CA ALA A 428 18.77 4.84 5.38
C ALA A 428 18.68 3.67 4.37
N ALA A 429 17.90 3.81 3.31
CA ALA A 429 17.68 2.78 2.31
C ALA A 429 18.88 2.61 1.35
N ASN A 430 19.99 2.05 1.86
CA ASN A 430 21.17 1.69 1.07
C ASN A 430 21.08 0.30 0.41
N PHE A 431 19.88 -0.31 0.38
CA PHE A 431 19.67 -1.67 -0.15
C PHE A 431 19.78 -1.72 -1.68
N PHE A 432 19.54 -0.60 -2.34
CA PHE A 432 19.78 -0.40 -3.77
C PHE A 432 20.40 0.97 -4.03
N SER A 433 21.12 1.09 -5.13
CA SER A 433 21.65 2.35 -5.63
C SER A 433 20.95 2.72 -6.94
N VAL A 434 20.64 4.00 -7.10
CA VAL A 434 20.09 4.57 -8.33
C VAL A 434 21.16 5.51 -8.88
N ASN A 435 21.77 5.15 -10.00
CA ASN A 435 22.87 5.91 -10.60
C ASN A 435 22.44 6.50 -11.94
N ALA A 436 22.63 7.80 -12.13
CA ALA A 436 22.40 8.46 -13.41
C ALA A 436 23.37 7.93 -14.49
N LEU A 437 22.84 7.58 -15.66
CA LEU A 437 23.63 7.21 -16.84
C LEU A 437 23.73 8.37 -17.85
N ALA A 438 22.77 9.28 -17.82
CA ALA A 438 22.72 10.47 -18.67
C ALA A 438 22.42 11.72 -17.82
N PRO A 439 23.36 12.17 -16.96
CA PRO A 439 23.11 13.29 -16.07
C PRO A 439 23.00 14.61 -16.85
N PRO A 440 22.21 15.60 -16.37
CA PRO A 440 22.18 16.92 -16.96
C PRO A 440 23.56 17.59 -16.98
N THR A 441 23.85 18.31 -18.06
CA THR A 441 25.13 19.02 -18.25
C THR A 441 25.45 19.92 -17.05
N GLY A 442 26.67 19.81 -16.52
CA GLY A 442 27.12 20.62 -15.39
C GLY A 442 26.72 20.08 -14.01
N THR A 443 26.04 18.93 -13.95
CA THR A 443 25.76 18.21 -12.69
C THR A 443 26.64 16.98 -12.57
N ASN A 444 26.76 16.43 -11.35
CA ASN A 444 27.35 15.11 -11.11
C ASN A 444 26.31 13.97 -11.22
N GLY A 445 25.07 14.27 -11.67
CA GLY A 445 23.98 13.31 -11.76
C GLY A 445 23.28 12.97 -10.45
N THR A 446 23.56 13.68 -9.35
CA THR A 446 22.91 13.41 -8.06
C THR A 446 22.56 14.70 -7.32
N LEU A 447 21.30 14.81 -6.91
CA LEU A 447 20.80 15.84 -6.02
C LEU A 447 20.77 15.29 -4.58
N CYS A 448 21.34 16.06 -3.65
CA CYS A 448 21.47 15.63 -2.26
C CYS A 448 20.11 15.45 -1.58
N VAL A 449 19.19 16.40 -1.81
CA VAL A 449 17.80 16.38 -1.34
C VAL A 449 16.91 17.07 -2.37
N ASN A 450 15.79 16.45 -2.77
CA ASN A 450 14.79 17.08 -3.65
C ASN A 450 13.70 17.83 -2.87
N GLU A 451 12.80 18.50 -3.60
CA GLU A 451 11.68 19.28 -3.03
C GLU A 451 10.80 18.47 -2.06
N ALA A 452 10.58 17.18 -2.36
CA ALA A 452 9.79 16.28 -1.52
C ALA A 452 10.60 15.64 -0.37
N GLY A 453 11.83 16.12 -0.14
CA GLY A 453 12.69 15.73 0.97
C GLY A 453 13.36 14.35 0.83
N PHE A 454 13.35 13.75 -0.37
CA PHE A 454 14.11 12.52 -0.64
C PHE A 454 15.57 12.84 -0.82
N SER A 455 16.44 12.00 -0.26
CA SER A 455 17.88 12.11 -0.44
C SER A 455 18.40 11.25 -1.59
N ASN A 456 19.64 11.51 -2.02
CA ASN A 456 20.37 10.71 -3.03
C ASN A 456 19.58 10.55 -4.34
N VAL A 457 19.00 11.64 -4.83
CA VAL A 457 18.12 11.63 -5.99
C VAL A 457 18.97 11.63 -7.26
N ALA A 458 18.82 10.61 -8.11
CA ALA A 458 19.53 10.58 -9.39
C ALA A 458 18.85 11.49 -10.41
N LEU A 459 19.66 12.23 -11.17
CA LEU A 459 19.19 13.21 -12.15
C LEU A 459 19.37 12.70 -13.57
N GLY A 460 18.43 13.01 -14.44
CA GLY A 460 18.48 12.71 -15.87
C GLY A 460 17.55 11.58 -16.30
N PRO A 461 17.32 11.42 -17.62
CA PRO A 461 16.28 10.55 -18.14
C PRO A 461 16.60 9.06 -18.00
N MET A 462 17.86 8.69 -17.79
CA MET A 462 18.29 7.29 -17.75
C MET A 462 19.06 6.98 -16.48
N VAL A 463 18.66 5.90 -15.80
CA VAL A 463 19.30 5.42 -14.57
C VAL A 463 19.60 3.92 -14.61
N ARG A 464 20.66 3.53 -13.91
CA ARG A 464 20.93 2.14 -13.54
C ARG A 464 20.54 1.93 -12.08
N ILE A 465 19.62 1.02 -11.82
CA ILE A 465 19.27 0.56 -10.48
C ILE A 465 20.02 -0.74 -10.21
N SER A 466 20.81 -0.78 -9.14
CA SER A 466 21.53 -1.99 -8.70
C SER A 466 21.20 -2.32 -7.26
N THR A 467 21.03 -3.61 -6.96
CA THR A 467 20.78 -4.07 -5.58
C THR A 467 22.06 -4.59 -4.96
N ASN A 468 22.29 -4.33 -3.67
CA ASN A 468 23.34 -5.00 -2.89
C ASN A 468 22.75 -6.04 -1.93
N LEU A 469 21.46 -6.33 -2.07
CA LEU A 469 20.73 -7.29 -1.26
C LEU A 469 21.34 -8.68 -1.41
N THR A 470 21.68 -9.29 -0.27
CA THR A 470 22.07 -10.71 -0.19
C THR A 470 20.88 -11.61 0.14
N SER A 471 19.78 -11.04 0.64
CA SER A 471 18.51 -11.70 0.92
C SER A 471 17.38 -10.66 0.86
N TRP A 472 16.16 -11.11 0.58
CA TRP A 472 14.94 -10.31 0.68
C TRP A 472 13.89 -11.15 1.42
N GLU A 473 13.47 -10.70 2.60
CA GLU A 473 12.45 -11.41 3.37
C GLU A 473 11.08 -11.21 2.71
N GLU A 474 10.56 -12.29 2.10
CA GLU A 474 9.21 -12.30 1.51
C GLU A 474 8.09 -12.24 2.57
N GLU A 475 8.39 -12.65 3.81
CA GLU A 475 7.50 -12.55 4.96
C GLU A 475 7.60 -11.15 5.59
N GLN A 476 6.97 -10.18 4.92
CA GLN A 476 6.69 -8.88 5.50
C GLN A 476 5.32 -8.87 6.20
N PRO A 477 5.12 -8.06 7.26
CA PRO A 477 3.81 -7.81 7.85
C PRO A 477 2.78 -7.44 6.77
N SER A 478 1.52 -7.84 6.93
CA SER A 478 0.44 -7.50 5.97
C SER A 478 0.21 -5.99 5.83
N SER A 479 0.79 -5.21 6.73
CA SER A 479 0.76 -3.75 6.77
C SER A 479 1.67 -3.05 5.75
N VAL A 480 2.57 -3.75 5.04
CA VAL A 480 3.46 -3.16 4.02
C VAL A 480 3.49 -3.92 2.70
N ASP A 481 3.96 -3.23 1.65
CA ASP A 481 4.16 -3.88 0.36
C ASP A 481 5.39 -4.79 0.37
N LYS A 482 5.29 -5.92 -0.32
CA LYS A 482 6.38 -6.91 -0.42
C LYS A 482 7.43 -6.55 -1.48
N GLU A 483 7.23 -5.43 -2.16
CA GLU A 483 8.07 -4.91 -3.23
C GLU A 483 8.79 -3.65 -2.74
N TRP A 484 10.03 -3.42 -3.19
CA TRP A 484 10.70 -2.13 -3.00
C TRP A 484 10.31 -1.16 -4.12
N HIS A 485 10.28 0.14 -3.82
CA HIS A 485 9.73 1.16 -4.71
C HIS A 485 10.77 2.21 -5.14
N VAL A 486 10.85 2.46 -6.44
CA VAL A 486 11.59 3.59 -7.03
C VAL A 486 10.61 4.46 -7.79
N ILE A 487 10.67 5.76 -7.55
CA ILE A 487 9.81 6.75 -8.20
C ILE A 487 10.63 7.50 -9.23
N LEU A 488 10.16 7.50 -10.48
CA LEU A 488 10.51 8.56 -11.42
C LEU A 488 9.54 9.72 -11.20
N GLN A 489 10.06 10.92 -11.08
CA GLN A 489 9.32 12.17 -11.22
C GLN A 489 9.85 12.91 -12.44
N VAL A 490 8.92 13.31 -13.31
CA VAL A 490 9.19 14.22 -14.42
C VAL A 490 8.46 15.53 -14.16
N THR A 491 9.19 16.63 -14.19
CA THR A 491 8.65 17.98 -14.04
C THR A 491 8.69 18.68 -15.39
N ASN A 492 7.56 19.19 -15.85
CA ASN A 492 7.51 20.13 -16.96
C ASN A 492 7.53 21.56 -16.40
N ASN A 493 8.54 22.34 -16.80
CA ASN A 493 8.78 23.70 -16.32
C ASN A 493 8.43 24.81 -17.33
N LYS A 494 7.90 24.50 -18.52
CA LYS A 494 7.65 25.53 -19.55
C LYS A 494 6.45 26.44 -19.23
N GLY A 495 5.52 25.98 -18.41
CA GLY A 495 4.36 26.74 -17.99
C GLY A 495 4.56 27.63 -16.76
N SER A 496 3.58 28.48 -16.47
CA SER A 496 3.57 29.38 -15.30
C SER A 496 3.65 28.64 -13.95
N TYR A 497 3.26 27.36 -13.93
CA TYR A 497 3.35 26.48 -12.77
C TYR A 497 3.97 25.15 -13.20
N PRO A 498 5.01 24.64 -12.51
CA PRO A 498 5.60 23.37 -12.86
C PRO A 498 4.65 22.20 -12.62
N ILE A 499 4.42 21.35 -13.63
CA ILE A 499 3.55 20.18 -13.49
C ILE A 499 4.39 18.92 -13.37
N ARG A 500 4.14 18.17 -12.29
CA ARG A 500 4.88 16.95 -11.96
C ARG A 500 4.02 15.72 -12.24
N ARG A 501 4.55 14.79 -13.03
CA ARG A 501 4.00 13.42 -13.15
C ARG A 501 5.03 12.42 -12.67
N ARG A 502 4.54 11.28 -12.21
CA ARG A 502 5.38 10.22 -11.67
C ARG A 502 5.08 8.91 -12.37
N ASN A 503 6.01 7.98 -12.28
CA ASN A 503 5.74 6.59 -12.59
C ASN A 503 6.48 5.73 -11.57
N ARG A 504 5.73 4.95 -10.81
CA ARG A 504 6.22 4.07 -9.74
C ARG A 504 6.76 2.77 -10.33
N LYS A 505 7.93 2.36 -9.87
CA LYS A 505 8.54 1.06 -10.20
C LYS A 505 8.62 0.24 -8.94
N SER A 506 8.18 -1.00 -9.02
CA SER A 506 8.29 -1.93 -7.90
C SER A 506 8.93 -3.24 -8.34
N SER A 507 9.67 -3.87 -7.43
CA SER A 507 10.27 -5.17 -7.69
C SER A 507 10.24 -6.04 -6.44
N SER A 508 9.99 -7.33 -6.64
CA SER A 508 10.20 -8.38 -5.64
C SER A 508 11.64 -8.86 -5.72
N GLY A 509 12.25 -9.20 -4.58
CA GLY A 509 13.54 -9.90 -4.57
C GLY A 509 13.34 -11.32 -5.09
N ALA A 510 13.92 -11.66 -6.25
CA ALA A 510 13.89 -13.03 -6.72
C ALA A 510 14.93 -13.85 -5.94
N HIS A 511 14.47 -14.86 -5.18
CA HIS A 511 15.35 -15.98 -4.84
C HIS A 511 15.51 -16.89 -6.06
N ALA A 512 16.73 -17.36 -6.29
CA ALA A 512 16.98 -18.59 -7.03
C ALA A 512 16.45 -19.79 -6.21
N LYS A 513 15.13 -19.87 -5.99
CA LYS A 513 14.52 -21.18 -5.77
C LYS A 513 14.49 -21.83 -7.15
N ALA A 514 15.40 -22.77 -7.36
CA ALA A 514 15.39 -23.67 -8.49
C ALA A 514 13.94 -24.09 -8.79
N ALA A 515 13.59 -24.09 -10.06
CA ALA A 515 12.29 -24.46 -10.60
C ALA A 515 11.93 -25.92 -10.25
N ILE A 516 11.49 -26.16 -9.01
CA ILE A 516 11.03 -27.48 -8.54
C ILE A 516 9.57 -27.42 -8.03
N HIS A 517 8.97 -26.23 -7.87
CA HIS A 517 7.58 -26.11 -7.40
C HIS A 517 6.54 -25.75 -8.47
N GLU A 518 6.82 -26.03 -9.75
CA GLU A 518 5.83 -25.94 -10.84
C GLU A 518 5.57 -27.30 -11.52
N LYS A 519 5.40 -28.38 -10.75
CA LYS A 519 4.79 -29.64 -11.24
C LYS A 519 4.00 -30.41 -10.19
N VAL A 520 3.28 -29.72 -9.29
CA VAL A 520 2.26 -30.40 -8.46
C VAL A 520 0.96 -29.63 -8.58
N LYS A 521 0.15 -30.00 -9.56
CA LYS A 521 -1.29 -29.70 -9.55
C LYS A 521 -1.92 -30.58 -8.47
N TRP A 522 -2.45 -29.97 -7.42
CA TRP A 522 -3.40 -30.63 -6.55
C TRP A 522 -4.74 -30.65 -7.30
N ASP A 523 -5.19 -31.84 -7.69
CA ASP A 523 -6.57 -32.06 -8.15
C ASP A 523 -7.41 -32.43 -6.92
N ASP A 524 -8.37 -31.57 -6.59
CA ASP A 524 -9.39 -31.83 -5.59
C ASP A 524 -10.33 -32.91 -6.14
N ARG A 525 -10.01 -34.19 -5.90
CA ARG A 525 -10.99 -35.29 -5.93
C ARG A 525 -10.43 -36.56 -5.26
N ASP A 526 -11.21 -37.09 -4.33
CA ASP A 526 -11.02 -38.33 -3.60
C ASP A 526 -10.32 -39.44 -4.40
N SER A 527 -9.12 -39.86 -4.00
CA SER A 527 -8.61 -41.22 -4.24
C SER A 527 -7.31 -41.50 -3.48
N ILE A 528 -7.33 -42.59 -2.72
CA ILE A 528 -6.18 -43.17 -2.01
C ILE A 528 -5.22 -43.75 -3.05
N LEU A 529 -3.99 -43.21 -3.13
CA LEU A 529 -2.91 -43.75 -3.96
C LEU A 529 -2.15 -44.84 -3.18
N THR A 530 -2.15 -46.06 -3.70
CA THR A 530 -1.29 -47.16 -3.25
C THR A 530 0.02 -47.16 -4.04
N TRP A 531 1.07 -47.72 -3.43
CA TRP A 531 2.49 -47.63 -3.81
C TRP A 531 2.88 -48.20 -5.18
N ASP A 532 1.98 -48.87 -5.91
CA ASP A 532 2.31 -49.57 -7.17
C ASP A 532 2.20 -48.70 -8.44
N GLY A 533 1.66 -47.47 -8.33
CA GLY A 533 1.50 -46.57 -9.49
C GLY A 533 2.79 -45.84 -9.95
N LEU A 534 3.82 -45.79 -9.12
CA LEU A 534 4.98 -44.91 -9.36
C LEU A 534 6.05 -45.49 -10.30
N ARG A 535 5.93 -46.75 -10.72
CA ARG A 535 7.01 -47.46 -11.46
C ARG A 535 6.90 -47.39 -12.98
N SER A 536 5.80 -46.87 -13.56
CA SER A 536 5.56 -46.97 -15.01
C SER A 536 5.84 -45.72 -15.86
N GLU A 537 6.06 -44.54 -15.26
CA GLU A 537 6.25 -43.29 -16.02
C GLU A 537 7.72 -42.86 -16.26
N VAL A 538 8.71 -43.62 -15.77
CA VAL A 538 10.14 -43.22 -15.86
C VAL A 538 10.89 -43.87 -17.04
N ILE A 539 10.30 -44.79 -17.80
CA ILE A 539 11.02 -45.57 -18.84
C ILE A 539 10.83 -45.06 -20.29
N THR A 540 10.06 -44.00 -20.55
CA THR A 540 9.72 -43.57 -21.93
C THR A 540 10.03 -42.11 -22.27
N ALA A 541 11.22 -41.61 -21.93
CA ALA A 541 11.72 -40.34 -22.49
C ALA A 541 13.26 -40.33 -22.62
N GLY A 542 13.81 -41.25 -23.42
CA GLY A 542 15.21 -41.25 -23.83
C GLY A 542 15.34 -41.21 -25.36
N ALA A 543 15.40 -40.01 -25.93
CA ALA A 543 15.84 -39.63 -27.29
C ALA A 543 15.33 -38.19 -27.52
N THR A 544 16.10 -37.12 -27.71
CA THR A 544 17.41 -36.91 -28.33
C THR A 544 18.01 -35.57 -27.87
N ASN A 545 19.33 -35.57 -27.70
CA ASN A 545 20.32 -34.50 -27.47
C ASN A 545 19.96 -33.02 -27.71
N GLU A 546 20.10 -32.19 -26.66
CA GLU A 546 21.00 -31.02 -26.60
C GLU A 546 20.93 -30.38 -25.20
N LEU A 547 21.98 -30.54 -24.36
CA LEU A 547 22.42 -29.61 -23.27
C LEU A 547 23.58 -30.23 -22.44
N PRO A 548 24.79 -29.64 -22.42
CA PRO A 548 25.91 -30.14 -21.62
C PRO A 548 25.84 -29.59 -20.19
N ALA A 549 25.05 -30.22 -19.31
CA ALA A 549 25.03 -29.92 -17.88
C ALA A 549 24.71 -31.12 -16.95
N LEU A 550 24.72 -32.35 -17.47
CA LEU A 550 24.33 -33.57 -16.74
C LEU A 550 25.43 -34.64 -16.65
N ARG A 551 26.71 -34.22 -16.64
CA ARG A 551 27.86 -35.14 -16.48
C ARG A 551 28.46 -35.20 -15.06
N GLN A 552 27.62 -35.01 -14.03
CA GLN A 552 28.04 -35.18 -12.63
C GLN A 552 27.03 -35.95 -11.75
N VAL A 553 26.11 -36.73 -12.33
CA VAL A 553 25.19 -37.61 -11.56
C VAL A 553 25.27 -39.08 -12.02
N GLU A 554 26.16 -39.43 -12.95
CA GLU A 554 26.38 -40.80 -13.44
C GLU A 554 27.45 -41.60 -12.66
N MET A 555 27.65 -41.34 -11.36
CA MET A 555 28.51 -42.19 -10.53
C MET A 555 28.05 -42.27 -9.07
N ILE A 556 26.81 -42.70 -8.78
CA ILE A 556 26.48 -43.51 -7.59
C ILE A 556 25.19 -44.28 -7.93
N GLY A 557 25.33 -45.43 -8.57
CA GLY A 557 24.19 -46.23 -8.97
C GLY A 557 24.56 -47.41 -9.86
N GLU A 558 25.60 -48.16 -9.49
CA GLU A 558 25.89 -49.48 -10.05
C GLU A 558 26.60 -50.31 -8.97
N VAL A 559 26.21 -51.59 -8.85
CA VAL A 559 26.82 -52.67 -8.03
C VAL A 559 26.35 -52.67 -6.55
N LEU A 560 25.49 -53.53 -6.00
CA LEU A 560 24.92 -54.86 -6.35
C LEU A 560 23.63 -55.12 -5.55
N GLU A 561 22.63 -55.75 -6.18
CA GLU A 561 21.68 -56.66 -5.52
C GLU A 561 22.24 -58.10 -5.65
N GLU A 562 22.09 -58.85 -4.56
CA GLU A 562 21.98 -60.30 -4.36
C GLU A 562 22.91 -61.28 -5.10
N ASP A 563 23.58 -62.14 -4.31
CA ASP A 563 23.70 -63.57 -4.60
C ASP A 563 23.83 -64.36 -3.28
N ASP A 564 23.02 -65.41 -3.14
CA ASP A 564 23.13 -66.48 -2.14
C ASP A 564 24.49 -67.21 -2.26
N VAL A 565 25.03 -67.73 -1.14
CA VAL A 565 25.68 -69.07 -0.99
C VAL A 565 26.37 -69.20 0.39
N GLU A 566 25.85 -70.19 1.14
CA GLU A 566 26.48 -71.15 2.08
C GLU A 566 27.39 -70.72 3.26
N MET A 567 27.13 -71.42 4.37
CA MET A 567 27.89 -71.43 5.62
C MET A 567 29.21 -72.17 5.48
N GLU A 568 30.28 -71.69 6.13
CA GLU A 568 31.26 -72.55 6.81
C GLU A 568 32.10 -71.75 7.83
N ASP A 569 32.43 -72.43 8.93
CA ASP A 569 33.14 -71.95 10.12
C ASP A 569 34.62 -71.61 9.84
N ALA A 570 35.18 -70.58 10.50
CA ALA A 570 36.56 -70.59 11.01
C ALA A 570 36.88 -69.41 11.94
N GLU A 571 37.52 -69.76 13.04
CA GLU A 571 38.00 -68.96 14.16
C GLU A 571 39.11 -67.94 13.80
N GLY A 572 39.25 -66.85 14.58
CA GLY A 572 40.45 -66.00 14.56
C GLY A 572 40.30 -64.66 15.30
N GLU A 573 40.92 -64.57 16.47
CA GLU A 573 40.96 -63.45 17.43
C GLU A 573 41.79 -62.20 16.97
N PRO A 574 41.77 -61.07 17.74
CA PRO A 574 41.83 -59.69 17.22
C PRO A 574 43.19 -58.98 17.37
N GLY A 575 43.39 -57.89 16.62
CA GLY A 575 44.59 -57.03 16.70
C GLY A 575 44.34 -55.55 16.34
N GLU A 576 44.29 -54.73 17.39
CA GLU A 576 44.61 -53.30 17.56
C GLU A 576 44.57 -52.29 16.38
N ALA A 577 43.54 -51.44 16.47
CA ALA A 577 43.53 -49.97 16.44
C ALA A 577 44.74 -49.22 15.82
N ALA A 578 44.52 -48.66 14.63
CA ALA A 578 45.27 -47.53 14.10
C ALA A 578 44.54 -46.21 14.39
N GLU A 579 45.21 -45.35 15.14
CA GLU A 579 44.88 -43.94 15.34
C GLU A 579 45.26 -43.15 14.07
N PHE A 580 44.31 -42.50 13.40
CA PHE A 580 44.61 -41.49 12.37
C PHE A 580 43.53 -40.39 12.29
N ASP A 581 43.93 -39.22 12.78
CA ASP A 581 43.67 -37.84 12.35
C ASP A 581 42.22 -37.38 11.97
N LEU A 582 41.69 -36.50 12.82
CA LEU A 582 40.36 -35.87 12.81
C LEU A 582 40.22 -34.64 11.87
N THR A 583 41.07 -34.46 10.86
CA THR A 583 41.06 -33.24 10.01
C THR A 583 40.43 -33.38 8.61
N GLN A 584 39.61 -34.40 8.34
CA GLN A 584 38.94 -34.60 7.03
C GLN A 584 37.41 -34.87 7.11
N ARG A 585 36.69 -34.32 8.11
CA ARG A 585 35.21 -34.43 8.20
C ARG A 585 34.43 -33.12 8.38
N SER A 586 34.95 -31.99 7.90
CA SER A 586 34.18 -30.73 7.82
C SER A 586 33.75 -30.32 6.40
N LYS A 587 33.86 -31.21 5.41
CA LYS A 587 33.41 -30.95 4.03
C LYS A 587 32.04 -31.52 3.63
N PHE A 588 31.27 -32.10 4.55
CA PHE A 588 29.87 -32.49 4.30
C PHE A 588 29.03 -32.35 5.58
N ALA A 589 28.69 -31.11 5.93
CA ALA A 589 27.64 -30.81 6.91
C ALA A 589 26.45 -30.18 6.16
N GLY A 590 25.85 -30.99 5.30
CA GLY A 590 24.70 -30.65 4.47
C GLY A 590 23.73 -31.81 4.35
N VAL A 591 23.57 -32.61 5.42
CA VAL A 591 22.47 -33.57 5.63
C VAL A 591 22.29 -33.78 7.14
N ILE A 592 21.71 -32.79 7.84
CA ILE A 592 21.05 -33.03 9.14
C ILE A 592 19.71 -32.28 9.12
N GLU A 593 18.77 -32.81 8.34
CA GLU A 593 17.36 -32.48 8.46
C GLU A 593 16.49 -33.72 8.22
N CYS A 594 16.92 -34.87 8.78
CA CYS A 594 16.12 -36.10 8.87
C CYS A 594 16.31 -36.86 10.20
N ARG A 595 16.92 -36.24 11.23
CA ARG A 595 17.02 -36.83 12.59
C ARG A 595 16.19 -36.14 13.65
N ARG A 596 15.29 -35.22 13.28
CA ARG A 596 14.25 -34.72 14.19
C ARG A 596 12.96 -35.51 14.13
N ILE A 597 12.72 -36.32 13.09
CA ILE A 597 11.45 -37.08 12.96
C ILE A 597 11.51 -38.46 13.67
N SER A 598 12.69 -39.08 13.82
CA SER A 598 12.76 -40.42 14.45
C SER A 598 12.63 -40.38 15.98
N VAL A 599 13.15 -39.34 16.66
CA VAL A 599 13.04 -39.22 18.13
C VAL A 599 11.59 -39.04 18.58
N TRP A 600 10.77 -38.31 17.81
CA TRP A 600 9.34 -38.11 18.12
C TRP A 600 8.49 -39.35 17.80
N ALA A 601 8.85 -40.10 16.75
CA ALA A 601 8.18 -41.36 16.41
C ALA A 601 8.46 -42.45 17.46
N ASP A 602 9.67 -42.49 18.02
CA ASP A 602 10.05 -43.47 19.05
C ASP A 602 9.50 -43.09 20.43
N LEU A 603 9.41 -41.80 20.76
CA LEU A 603 8.75 -41.32 21.98
C LEU A 603 7.23 -41.57 21.94
N GLY A 604 6.58 -41.36 20.78
CA GLY A 604 5.17 -41.67 20.58
C GLY A 604 4.86 -43.16 20.72
N ARG A 605 5.77 -44.03 20.26
CA ARG A 605 5.65 -45.49 20.44
C ARG A 605 5.85 -45.93 21.90
N LEU A 606 6.79 -45.31 22.62
CA LEU A 606 7.04 -45.59 24.04
C LEU A 606 5.84 -45.18 24.93
N VAL A 607 5.27 -43.99 24.69
CA VAL A 607 4.08 -43.50 25.43
C VAL A 607 2.85 -44.36 25.13
N ALA A 608 2.65 -44.78 23.88
CA ALA A 608 1.57 -45.68 23.50
C ALA A 608 1.76 -47.11 24.06
N SER A 609 3.01 -47.55 24.27
CA SER A 609 3.35 -48.81 24.95
C SER A 609 3.02 -48.75 26.44
N ILE A 610 3.41 -47.67 27.13
CA ILE A 610 3.13 -47.46 28.56
C ILE A 610 1.63 -47.31 28.81
N GLY A 611 0.92 -46.57 27.96
CA GLY A 611 -0.54 -46.41 28.04
C GLY A 611 -1.31 -47.72 27.81
N ARG A 612 -0.85 -48.57 26.87
CA ARG A 612 -1.44 -49.91 26.67
C ARG A 612 -1.16 -50.85 27.82
N GLN A 613 0.05 -50.84 28.37
CA GLN A 613 0.41 -51.67 29.53
C GLN A 613 -0.42 -51.28 30.76
N PHE A 614 -0.56 -49.98 31.03
CA PHE A 614 -1.38 -49.46 32.14
C PHE A 614 -2.87 -49.80 31.99
N TRP A 615 -3.39 -49.80 30.75
CA TRP A 615 -4.78 -50.15 30.46
C TRP A 615 -5.06 -51.66 30.54
N GLN A 616 -4.08 -52.48 30.16
CA GLN A 616 -4.18 -53.95 30.28
C GLN A 616 -4.06 -54.42 31.73
N ASP A 617 -3.26 -53.75 32.55
CA ASP A 617 -3.01 -54.18 33.95
C ASP A 617 -4.13 -53.76 34.93
N ASN A 618 -4.97 -52.76 34.60
CA ASN A 618 -5.94 -52.18 35.54
C ASN A 618 -7.39 -52.17 35.04
N HIS A 619 -7.94 -53.32 34.68
CA HIS A 619 -9.35 -53.46 34.27
C HIS A 619 -10.42 -53.23 35.36
N LYS A 620 -10.05 -52.72 36.55
CA LYS A 620 -11.00 -52.43 37.65
C LYS A 620 -10.61 -51.22 38.53
N ALA A 621 -9.90 -50.22 38.01
CA ALA A 621 -9.63 -49.01 38.80
C ALA A 621 -10.87 -48.11 38.89
N THR A 622 -11.20 -47.65 40.09
CA THR A 622 -12.32 -46.73 40.34
C THR A 622 -11.92 -45.27 40.08
N THR A 623 -12.89 -44.39 39.84
CA THR A 623 -12.68 -42.97 39.47
C THR A 623 -11.80 -42.20 40.47
N GLU A 624 -11.78 -42.60 41.74
CA GLU A 624 -10.92 -42.00 42.78
C GLU A 624 -9.45 -42.42 42.64
N GLU A 625 -9.16 -43.65 42.18
CA GLU A 625 -7.78 -44.14 41.97
C GLU A 625 -7.12 -43.46 40.75
N MET A 626 -7.90 -43.15 39.71
CA MET A 626 -7.42 -42.38 38.55
C MET A 626 -7.12 -40.91 38.90
N GLN A 627 -7.93 -40.29 39.78
CA GLN A 627 -7.68 -38.92 40.25
C GLN A 627 -6.47 -38.83 41.18
N GLN A 628 -6.21 -39.86 41.99
CA GLN A 628 -5.02 -39.95 42.81
C GLN A 628 -3.74 -40.12 41.95
N ALA A 629 -3.81 -40.90 40.86
CA ALA A 629 -2.70 -41.08 39.92
C ALA A 629 -2.35 -39.79 39.15
N CYS A 630 -3.34 -39.02 38.68
CA CYS A 630 -3.11 -37.73 38.03
C CYS A 630 -2.47 -36.68 38.97
N LYS A 631 -2.75 -36.73 40.27
CA LYS A 631 -2.09 -35.86 41.27
C LYS A 631 -0.63 -36.22 41.52
N GLN A 632 -0.22 -37.46 41.25
CA GLN A 632 1.17 -37.92 41.45
C GLN A 632 2.04 -37.84 40.19
N GLY A 633 1.45 -37.68 39.00
CA GLY A 633 2.16 -37.51 37.72
C GLY A 633 3.25 -36.42 37.72
N PRO A 634 3.02 -35.22 38.28
CA PRO A 634 4.04 -34.17 38.35
C PRO A 634 5.26 -34.54 39.20
N GLN A 635 5.09 -35.39 40.22
CA GLN A 635 6.20 -35.82 41.07
C GLN A 635 7.12 -36.86 40.40
N HIS A 636 6.59 -37.67 39.48
CA HIS A 636 7.40 -38.57 38.65
C HIS A 636 8.26 -37.82 37.63
N LEU A 637 7.74 -36.73 37.05
CA LEU A 637 8.49 -35.88 36.12
C LEU A 637 9.65 -35.16 36.82
N ILE A 638 9.45 -34.68 38.05
CA ILE A 638 10.49 -34.06 38.89
C ILE A 638 11.57 -35.10 39.29
N ARG A 639 11.19 -36.35 39.52
CA ARG A 639 12.12 -37.46 39.82
C ARG A 639 12.95 -37.86 38.60
N LEU A 640 12.36 -37.80 37.40
CA LEU A 640 13.04 -38.04 36.12
C LEU A 640 14.00 -36.89 35.75
N LEU A 641 13.63 -35.63 36.03
CA LEU A 641 14.49 -34.48 35.80
C LEU A 641 15.72 -34.47 36.75
N ARG A 642 15.58 -35.04 37.96
CA ARG A 642 16.73 -35.26 38.88
C ARG A 642 17.63 -36.43 38.50
N LEU A 643 17.19 -37.34 37.63
CA LEU A 643 18.01 -38.44 37.11
C LEU A 643 18.84 -38.01 35.89
N LEU A 644 18.55 -36.84 35.30
CA LEU A 644 19.23 -36.28 34.13
C LEU A 644 20.35 -35.29 34.47
N ASP A 645 20.59 -35.01 35.77
CA ASP A 645 21.70 -34.19 36.25
C ASP A 645 22.23 -34.75 37.60
N PRO A 646 23.24 -35.64 37.57
CA PRO A 646 23.70 -36.33 38.78
C PRO A 646 24.62 -35.50 39.69
N ASP A 647 25.09 -34.33 39.25
CA ASP A 647 26.22 -33.62 39.88
C ASP A 647 25.85 -32.28 40.55
N ASP A 648 24.56 -31.97 40.72
CA ASP A 648 24.06 -30.90 41.61
C ASP A 648 24.75 -29.54 41.41
N ALA A 649 25.11 -29.20 40.15
CA ALA A 649 25.96 -28.07 39.80
C ALA A 649 25.21 -26.78 39.40
N ILE A 650 23.91 -26.67 39.69
CA ILE A 650 23.14 -25.43 39.45
C ILE A 650 22.59 -24.92 40.77
N LYS A 651 23.38 -24.06 41.44
CA LYS A 651 22.89 -23.19 42.51
C LYS A 651 21.82 -22.24 41.97
N PRO A 652 20.82 -21.86 42.79
CA PRO A 652 19.75 -20.97 42.37
C PRO A 652 20.32 -19.57 42.11
N ILE A 653 20.32 -19.13 40.86
CA ILE A 653 20.65 -17.75 40.50
C ILE A 653 19.39 -16.91 40.73
N GLU A 654 19.33 -16.29 41.90
CA GLU A 654 18.61 -15.04 42.11
C GLU A 654 19.41 -13.89 41.45
N SER A 655 18.71 -13.02 40.72
CA SER A 655 19.13 -11.69 40.22
C SER A 655 20.14 -11.57 39.05
N GLU A 656 19.61 -11.10 37.91
CA GLU A 656 20.04 -9.93 37.10
C GLU A 656 19.80 -10.17 35.60
N TRP A 657 18.62 -9.74 35.13
CA TRP A 657 18.25 -9.75 33.71
C TRP A 657 18.72 -8.46 33.03
N ASN A 658 19.74 -8.56 32.18
CA ASN A 658 20.28 -7.45 31.40
C ASN A 658 19.53 -7.34 30.06
N TRP A 659 18.80 -6.23 29.86
CA TRP A 659 18.04 -5.93 28.65
C TRP A 659 18.93 -5.23 27.61
N SER A 660 19.53 -5.99 26.70
CA SER A 660 19.89 -5.46 25.38
C SER A 660 19.91 -6.57 24.34
N ARG A 661 19.21 -6.34 23.22
CA ARG A 661 18.93 -7.23 22.06
C ARG A 661 17.71 -8.14 22.23
N GLY A 662 16.56 -7.62 21.76
CA GLY A 662 15.28 -8.30 21.78
C GLY A 662 15.05 -9.23 20.59
N ALA A 663 14.43 -10.38 20.88
CA ALA A 663 13.28 -10.96 20.17
C ALA A 663 12.99 -12.36 20.74
N ALA A 664 12.25 -12.41 21.85
CA ALA A 664 11.47 -13.58 22.24
C ALA A 664 10.40 -13.11 23.24
N GLN A 665 9.16 -12.96 22.78
CA GLN A 665 8.03 -12.97 23.72
C GLN A 665 7.82 -14.41 24.20
N PRO A 666 7.44 -14.64 25.47
CA PRO A 666 7.20 -15.99 25.95
C PRO A 666 6.00 -16.60 25.23
N LEU A 667 6.17 -17.84 24.73
CA LEU A 667 5.14 -18.66 24.10
C LEU A 667 4.06 -19.17 25.08
N VAL A 668 4.00 -18.64 26.30
CA VAL A 668 3.12 -19.13 27.37
C VAL A 668 2.50 -17.96 28.13
N ASP A 669 1.17 -17.85 28.02
CA ASP A 669 0.32 -17.00 28.86
C ASP A 669 -0.06 -17.80 30.13
N PHE A 670 0.70 -17.58 31.21
CA PHE A 670 0.52 -18.30 32.47
C PHE A 670 -0.79 -17.95 33.18
N ASP A 671 -1.35 -16.76 32.96
CA ASP A 671 -2.61 -16.32 33.58
C ASP A 671 -3.81 -17.12 33.04
N ARG A 672 -3.72 -17.61 31.80
CA ARG A 672 -4.72 -18.53 31.20
C ARG A 672 -4.53 -19.98 31.60
N PHE A 673 -3.31 -20.39 31.94
CA PHE A 673 -3.01 -21.74 32.42
C PHE A 673 -3.54 -21.95 33.85
N ASP A 674 -3.45 -20.91 34.68
CA ASP A 674 -3.95 -20.95 36.06
C ASP A 674 -5.49 -21.01 36.12
N ALA A 675 -6.17 -20.36 35.16
CA ALA A 675 -7.63 -20.45 35.00
C ALA A 675 -8.13 -21.85 34.55
N ALA A 676 -7.28 -22.66 33.91
CA ALA A 676 -7.62 -24.03 33.50
C ALA A 676 -7.50 -25.03 34.67
N GLY A 677 -6.77 -24.69 35.72
CA GLY A 677 -6.55 -25.55 36.89
C GLY A 677 -7.70 -25.59 37.89
N GLN A 678 -8.71 -24.70 37.79
CA GLN A 678 -9.68 -24.51 38.87
C GLN A 678 -11.06 -25.14 38.63
N GLU A 679 -11.54 -25.35 37.39
CA GLU A 679 -12.86 -25.97 37.13
C GLU A 679 -12.97 -26.65 35.75
N ALA A 680 -13.87 -27.65 35.63
CA ALA A 680 -14.10 -28.45 34.42
C ALA A 680 -14.47 -27.65 33.15
N TRP A 681 -14.97 -26.41 33.31
CA TRP A 681 -15.31 -25.51 32.21
C TRP A 681 -14.10 -24.80 31.61
N GLY A 682 -12.97 -24.73 32.32
CA GLY A 682 -11.71 -24.15 31.84
C GLY A 682 -11.09 -24.99 30.72
N SER A 683 -11.08 -26.32 30.90
CA SER A 683 -10.55 -27.27 29.92
C SER A 683 -11.34 -27.26 28.59
N LEU A 684 -12.66 -27.05 28.64
CA LEU A 684 -13.50 -26.99 27.44
C LEU A 684 -13.24 -25.72 26.60
N ARG A 685 -12.95 -24.58 27.26
CA ARG A 685 -12.60 -23.32 26.57
C ARG A 685 -11.23 -23.41 25.91
N LEU A 686 -10.27 -24.08 26.55
CA LEU A 686 -8.94 -24.32 26.00
C LEU A 686 -9.04 -25.19 24.73
N LEU A 687 -9.77 -26.31 24.80
CA LEU A 687 -10.03 -27.20 23.66
C LEU A 687 -10.71 -26.47 22.48
N HIS A 688 -11.72 -25.64 22.77
CA HIS A 688 -12.41 -24.87 21.74
C HIS A 688 -11.52 -23.78 21.10
N SER A 689 -10.53 -23.26 21.84
CA SER A 689 -9.53 -22.34 21.32
C SER A 689 -8.48 -23.06 20.45
N CYS A 690 -8.06 -24.27 20.83
CA CYS A 690 -7.13 -25.10 20.05
C CYS A 690 -7.73 -25.56 18.71
N VAL A 691 -9.03 -25.89 18.68
CA VAL A 691 -9.73 -26.27 17.44
C VAL A 691 -9.86 -25.09 16.46
N ARG A 692 -9.88 -23.85 16.94
CA ARG A 692 -9.96 -22.65 16.10
C ARG A 692 -8.61 -22.17 15.54
N ARG A 693 -7.49 -22.67 16.07
CA ARG A 693 -6.13 -22.30 15.63
C ARG A 693 -5.21 -23.54 15.61
N PRO A 694 -5.15 -24.28 14.48
CA PRO A 694 -4.46 -25.57 14.40
C PRO A 694 -2.91 -25.50 14.54
N HIS A 695 -2.32 -24.31 14.49
CA HIS A 695 -0.87 -24.10 14.71
C HIS A 695 -0.47 -24.02 16.21
N TRP A 696 -1.42 -24.19 17.13
CA TRP A 696 -1.19 -24.16 18.59
C TRP A 696 -1.15 -25.58 19.20
N ILE A 697 -0.95 -26.62 18.38
CA ILE A 697 -0.88 -28.00 18.86
C ILE A 697 0.55 -28.29 19.33
N SER A 698 0.84 -27.94 20.59
CA SER A 698 1.69 -28.74 21.49
C SER A 698 1.84 -28.01 22.83
N MET A 699 0.97 -28.31 23.78
CA MET A 699 1.32 -28.49 25.19
C MET A 699 0.03 -28.76 25.97
N GLY A 700 -0.21 -30.03 26.27
CA GLY A 700 -1.37 -30.51 27.00
C GLY A 700 -1.65 -31.98 26.69
N ALA A 701 -0.65 -32.83 26.89
CA ALA A 701 -0.84 -34.25 27.13
C ALA A 701 -0.58 -34.50 28.61
#